data_AF-A0A8H5QR28-F1
#
_entry.id   AF-A0A8H5QR28-F1
#
_cell.length_a   1.000
_cell.length_b   1.000
_cell.length_c   1.000
_cell.angle_alpha   90.00
_cell.angle_beta   90.00
_cell.angle_gamma   90.00
#
_symmetry.space_group_name_H-M   'P 1'
#
loop_
_entity.id
_entity.type
_entity.pdbx_description
1 polymer ?
#
loop_
_entity_poly.entity_id
_entity_poly.type
_entity_poly.pdbx_seq_one_letter_code
_entity_poly.pdbx_strand_id
1 'polypeptide(L)'
;MEEYISRIRRAQEVRVIDKAQARAATVAFRDDMLMSGPPSCSAANFKRPRLRRCLFNPATIDWSHSSRVGGGVDGYIWKVWFGEDGPYALKVFWDANPPDFHHYFAAQRECQNAALLQMLETAVQQATTPIMVNASPRTKDEALANLYGFSNEGRQMNTSAQGAHLEEIVTIPRIRKCYGWIEVSGHILQDLPKDLRPPVLQLVYEYVEEGENHPDVVEQVDKFLWLAGFSHSSSPAARNWKSGVLVDLSDIIHAGGYGCVQETEILKRSSAEAPYLFRARSKKSSPPRRKRAQDQLIQGISLLSSIAATLVQSYSPCNAKRLFGEEGYSRLDIQERPGSDSISVKIFLAIKRSDEKGEIQGLYRRICCYVFAKLHQKHKSIDPIVEEIENALQLVIDARVKVYHYLRIGAKWGTVLETFSSILNRTPQQVTGILCLLGSPSIWERTSAENHRSALTHMVANTDVVEKTDYFTPLVNSALRQLSLNHSFRDETPVINLQSSSLPAITNMPQLSRTSPRPFIASPCRSLHTAAEAVSPWKASSIAAVSETFPGSNGGYSEDASILLAFLSVLAVSEKVPLDLLSRGAAPRRRWNMRGEIEEVDAVAAGLAPEVYSLLSGSSRLSDAFHELELSSAVSKNVDETYNLDESIASRIRERLLPEDLLFFRTQALIVVYRAIPWKYIEPVTPTTKLFLPHLRHALQTTHEHSMYLPASVRPDLVLTLLEASRFPNMASKCFIMDQAEHAALGLEDQYIHSLIAQSRCLLNRILGTPNQTSNCLEDIGQDTTSMTIDNRTHCAAGQASIQRSLNCIQTEDLSTAKRLLEDWSPLHRENDLTFYEDFRDLICDLADTLRELNEPASAERLLRTEITRRDQSGISTGKSLLQVSLAEALFAQARYKEAESICLEVESRPSLLKLERLRLHITMAKIHHVESNNDDAFLYWKEAMKDIAKFHMTGGRTTRTILLSICHILRCRDQVKLMTDSMNQVALLDAGASQQGVEYWIAGLRHWSEYLDSMTSCSHV
;
A
#
# COMPACT_ATOMS: atom_id res chain seq x y z
N MET A 1 -19.72 3.53 6.42
CA MET A 1 -19.42 4.99 6.39
C MET A 1 -19.21 5.51 7.81
N GLU A 2 -20.02 5.06 8.76
CA GLU A 2 -19.93 5.39 10.19
C GLU A 2 -18.53 5.14 10.79
N GLU A 3 -17.81 4.08 10.42
CA GLU A 3 -16.44 3.84 10.95
C GLU A 3 -15.46 4.97 10.57
N TYR A 4 -15.57 5.54 9.37
CA TYR A 4 -14.73 6.66 8.92
C TYR A 4 -15.07 7.93 9.71
N ILE A 5 -16.35 8.19 9.93
CA ILE A 5 -16.83 9.34 10.72
C ILE A 5 -16.44 9.19 12.20
N SER A 6 -16.60 7.99 12.77
CA SER A 6 -16.17 7.64 14.14
C SER A 6 -14.65 7.80 14.31
N ARG A 7 -13.86 7.43 13.29
CA ARG A 7 -12.40 7.62 13.29
C ARG A 7 -11.97 9.07 13.10
N ILE A 8 -12.76 9.90 12.40
CA ILE A 8 -12.51 11.36 12.33
C ILE A 8 -12.80 12.02 13.68
N ARG A 9 -13.94 11.72 14.32
CA ARG A 9 -14.30 12.20 15.67
C ARG A 9 -13.18 11.87 16.68
N ARG A 10 -12.81 10.59 16.77
CA ARG A 10 -11.69 10.11 17.62
C ARG A 10 -10.32 10.69 17.28
N ALA A 11 -10.09 11.13 16.03
CA ALA A 11 -8.84 11.81 15.66
C ALA A 11 -8.83 13.29 16.05
N GLN A 12 -10.01 13.92 16.21
CA GLN A 12 -10.16 15.33 16.57
C GLN A 12 -10.30 15.54 18.08
N GLU A 13 -10.80 14.54 18.83
CA GLU A 13 -10.83 14.48 20.32
C GLU A 13 -9.47 14.80 20.97
N VAL A 14 -8.36 14.56 20.27
CA VAL A 14 -6.99 14.76 20.77
C VAL A 14 -6.56 16.25 20.79
N ARG A 15 -7.37 17.17 20.24
CA ARG A 15 -7.10 18.62 20.22
C ARG A 15 -8.10 19.40 21.07
N VAL A 16 -7.58 20.11 22.07
CA VAL A 16 -8.36 21.02 22.93
C VAL A 16 -9.02 22.13 22.11
N ILE A 17 -10.32 22.34 22.31
CA ILE A 17 -11.13 23.39 21.69
C ILE A 17 -10.48 24.77 21.89
N ASP A 18 -10.30 25.53 20.81
CA ASP A 18 -9.74 26.88 20.90
C ASP A 18 -10.80 27.93 21.32
N LYS A 19 -10.34 29.08 21.85
CA LYS A 19 -11.24 30.14 22.37
C LYS A 19 -12.06 30.85 21.29
N ALA A 20 -11.68 30.78 20.01
CA ALA A 20 -12.47 31.27 18.90
C ALA A 20 -13.54 30.24 18.46
N GLN A 21 -13.22 28.95 18.46
CA GLN A 21 -14.18 27.87 18.21
C GLN A 21 -15.34 27.90 19.24
N ALA A 22 -15.01 27.97 20.54
CA ALA A 22 -16.01 28.08 21.62
C ALA A 22 -16.86 29.36 21.53
N ARG A 23 -16.31 30.46 20.98
CA ARG A 23 -17.07 31.70 20.72
C ARG A 23 -17.96 31.58 19.49
N ALA A 24 -17.50 30.94 18.42
CA ALA A 24 -18.32 30.70 17.22
C ALA A 24 -19.50 29.78 17.55
N ALA A 25 -19.25 28.68 18.28
CA ALA A 25 -20.24 27.71 18.73
C ALA A 25 -21.45 28.30 19.49
N THR A 26 -21.31 29.48 20.11
CA THR A 26 -22.39 30.16 20.87
C THR A 26 -23.15 31.22 20.06
N VAL A 27 -22.82 31.43 18.79
CA VAL A 27 -23.54 32.38 17.91
C VAL A 27 -24.81 31.73 17.35
N ALA A 28 -25.97 32.26 17.73
CA ALA A 28 -27.26 31.83 17.19
C ALA A 28 -27.32 31.98 15.66
N PHE A 29 -27.70 30.89 14.98
CA PHE A 29 -27.69 30.74 13.51
C PHE A 29 -29.06 30.31 12.93
N ARG A 30 -30.06 30.10 13.78
CA ARG A 30 -31.46 29.85 13.40
C ARG A 30 -32.33 31.06 13.70
N ASP A 31 -33.39 31.22 12.93
CA ASP A 31 -34.50 32.14 13.16
C ASP A 31 -35.82 31.37 13.03
N ASP A 32 -36.68 31.45 14.03
CA ASP A 32 -38.00 30.78 14.08
C ASP A 32 -39.03 31.44 13.16
N MET A 33 -38.77 32.64 12.65
CA MET A 33 -39.59 33.23 11.60
C MET A 33 -39.62 32.32 10.36
N LEU A 34 -40.83 32.03 9.88
CA LEU A 34 -41.04 31.28 8.65
C LEU A 34 -40.40 32.00 7.46
N MET A 35 -39.92 31.22 6.48
CA MET A 35 -39.29 31.68 5.25
C MET A 35 -40.30 32.23 4.22
N SER A 36 -41.22 33.08 4.67
CA SER A 36 -42.16 33.82 3.82
C SER A 36 -41.53 35.14 3.36
N GLY A 37 -41.58 35.43 2.06
CA GLY A 37 -41.04 36.66 1.47
C GLY A 37 -39.52 36.83 1.59
N PRO A 38 -38.97 37.96 1.10
CA PRO A 38 -37.54 38.24 1.12
C PRO A 38 -36.97 38.40 2.55
N PRO A 39 -35.74 37.94 2.84
CA PRO A 39 -35.01 38.28 4.06
C PRO A 39 -34.64 39.77 4.13
N SER A 40 -34.35 40.27 5.33
CA SER A 40 -33.89 41.65 5.54
C SER A 40 -32.38 41.77 5.33
N CYS A 41 -31.96 42.48 4.29
CA CYS A 41 -30.57 42.66 3.88
C CYS A 41 -29.80 43.73 4.68
N SER A 42 -30.05 43.90 5.99
CA SER A 42 -29.30 44.86 6.81
C SER A 42 -27.89 44.37 7.14
N ALA A 43 -26.94 45.29 7.36
CA ALA A 43 -25.56 44.97 7.73
C ALA A 43 -25.49 44.17 9.05
N ALA A 44 -26.44 44.41 9.96
CA ALA A 44 -26.60 43.62 11.18
C ALA A 44 -26.90 42.13 10.90
N ASN A 45 -27.73 41.83 9.88
CA ASN A 45 -28.05 40.46 9.48
C ASN A 45 -26.90 39.81 8.69
N PHE A 46 -26.21 40.55 7.81
CA PHE A 46 -24.96 40.06 7.19
C PHE A 46 -23.87 39.74 8.23
N LYS A 47 -23.83 40.48 9.35
CA LYS A 47 -22.90 40.26 10.47
C LYS A 47 -23.28 39.08 11.38
N ARG A 48 -24.56 38.70 11.42
CA ARG A 48 -25.09 37.58 12.20
C ARG A 48 -26.17 36.85 11.38
N PRO A 49 -25.77 36.14 10.31
CA PRO A 49 -26.72 35.45 9.45
C PRO A 49 -27.43 34.33 10.23
N ARG A 50 -28.75 34.28 10.07
CA ARG A 50 -29.63 33.28 10.70
C ARG A 50 -30.61 32.75 9.67
N LEU A 51 -30.68 31.43 9.53
CA LEU A 51 -31.58 30.81 8.55
C LEU A 51 -33.01 30.78 9.11
N ARG A 52 -33.97 31.18 8.28
CA ARG A 52 -35.41 31.12 8.59
C ARG A 52 -35.95 29.69 8.54
N ARG A 53 -37.03 29.46 9.26
CA ARG A 53 -37.71 28.16 9.35
C ARG A 53 -38.47 27.84 8.05
N CYS A 54 -38.46 26.57 7.66
CA CYS A 54 -39.12 26.06 6.46
C CYS A 54 -40.66 26.18 6.56
N LEU A 55 -41.29 26.40 5.40
CA LEU A 55 -42.75 26.46 5.25
C LEU A 55 -43.41 25.08 5.12
N PHE A 56 -42.65 24.03 4.78
CA PHE A 56 -43.19 22.69 4.55
C PHE A 56 -43.55 21.99 5.87
N ASN A 57 -44.56 21.13 5.82
CA ASN A 57 -45.00 20.36 6.97
C ASN A 57 -44.18 19.06 7.11
N PRO A 58 -43.40 18.83 8.18
CA PRO A 58 -42.60 17.61 8.31
C PRO A 58 -43.48 16.35 8.43
N ALA A 59 -44.75 16.47 8.82
CA ALA A 59 -45.69 15.36 8.93
C ALA A 59 -46.26 14.88 7.58
N THR A 60 -45.96 15.55 6.46
CA THR A 60 -46.39 15.13 5.12
C THR A 60 -45.25 14.52 4.29
N ILE A 61 -44.12 14.15 4.90
CA ILE A 61 -43.02 13.49 4.16
C ILE A 61 -43.43 12.07 3.78
N ASP A 62 -43.48 11.76 2.48
CA ASP A 62 -43.71 10.39 2.00
C ASP A 62 -42.41 9.58 2.02
N TRP A 63 -42.20 8.84 3.12
CA TRP A 63 -41.05 7.95 3.27
C TRP A 63 -41.09 6.70 2.39
N SER A 64 -42.24 6.35 1.79
CA SER A 64 -42.35 5.18 0.90
C SER A 64 -41.78 5.45 -0.49
N HIS A 65 -41.88 6.70 -0.96
CA HIS A 65 -41.27 7.17 -2.21
C HIS A 65 -39.88 7.79 -2.00
N SER A 66 -39.58 8.26 -0.78
CA SER A 66 -38.27 8.84 -0.43
C SER A 66 -37.12 7.84 -0.50
N SER A 67 -35.92 8.30 -0.85
CA SER A 67 -34.71 7.44 -0.92
C SER A 67 -33.46 8.14 -0.41
N ARG A 68 -32.52 7.38 0.18
CA ARG A 68 -31.23 7.93 0.66
C ARG A 68 -30.27 8.11 -0.52
N VAL A 69 -29.83 9.35 -0.74
CA VAL A 69 -28.97 9.77 -1.87
C VAL A 69 -27.49 9.50 -1.58
N GLY A 70 -27.07 9.72 -0.33
CA GLY A 70 -25.67 9.61 0.09
C GLY A 70 -25.42 10.27 1.43
N GLY A 71 -24.17 10.33 1.86
CA GLY A 71 -23.75 10.96 3.11
C GLY A 71 -22.27 11.26 3.16
N GLY A 72 -21.86 11.96 4.22
CA GLY A 72 -20.49 12.41 4.44
C GLY A 72 -20.22 12.77 5.90
N VAL A 73 -19.19 13.57 6.13
CA VAL A 73 -18.72 13.95 7.48
C VAL A 73 -19.79 14.76 8.24
N ASP A 74 -20.57 15.59 7.54
CA ASP A 74 -21.61 16.46 8.12
C ASP A 74 -22.92 15.74 8.46
N GLY A 75 -23.32 14.76 7.64
CA GLY A 75 -24.65 14.17 7.70
C GLY A 75 -25.00 13.25 6.52
N TYR A 76 -26.27 12.87 6.45
CA TYR A 76 -26.88 12.11 5.34
C TYR A 76 -27.85 13.00 4.55
N ILE A 77 -28.10 12.66 3.28
CA ILE A 77 -29.04 13.34 2.38
C ILE A 77 -30.07 12.34 1.83
N TRP A 78 -31.35 12.70 1.88
CA TRP A 78 -32.47 11.98 1.27
C TRP A 78 -33.13 12.79 0.16
N LYS A 79 -33.59 12.10 -0.90
CA LYS A 79 -34.57 12.59 -1.88
C LYS A 79 -35.95 12.37 -1.25
N VAL A 80 -36.72 13.43 -1.05
CA VAL A 80 -37.99 13.39 -0.32
C VAL A 80 -39.11 14.13 -1.05
N TRP A 81 -40.35 13.76 -0.76
CA TRP A 81 -41.56 14.42 -1.24
C TRP A 81 -42.43 14.85 -0.06
N PHE A 82 -43.10 16.00 -0.18
CA PHE A 82 -44.04 16.52 0.82
C PHE A 82 -45.46 16.40 0.25
N GLY A 83 -46.12 15.28 0.52
CA GLY A 83 -47.27 14.83 -0.25
C GLY A 83 -46.87 14.51 -1.68
N GLU A 84 -47.60 15.04 -2.67
CA GLU A 84 -47.26 14.89 -4.09
C GLU A 84 -46.16 15.85 -4.56
N ASP A 85 -45.75 16.84 -3.75
CA ASP A 85 -44.80 17.89 -4.13
C ASP A 85 -43.33 17.48 -3.90
N GLY A 86 -42.51 17.59 -4.94
CA GLY A 86 -41.10 17.19 -4.93
C GLY A 86 -40.56 16.80 -6.32
N PRO A 87 -39.32 16.29 -6.42
CA PRO A 87 -38.43 15.94 -5.31
C PRO A 87 -37.73 17.13 -4.65
N TYR A 88 -37.58 17.03 -3.34
CA TYR A 88 -36.71 17.87 -2.52
C TYR A 88 -35.53 17.07 -1.98
N ALA A 89 -34.57 17.77 -1.38
CA ALA A 89 -33.43 17.16 -0.72
C ALA A 89 -33.36 17.57 0.75
N LEU A 90 -33.46 16.58 1.64
CA LEU A 90 -33.38 16.74 3.08
C LEU A 90 -31.96 16.38 3.54
N LYS A 91 -31.15 17.36 3.98
CA LYS A 91 -29.86 17.10 4.65
C LYS A 91 -30.12 17.03 6.16
N VAL A 92 -29.74 15.91 6.78
CA VAL A 92 -29.86 15.67 8.23
C VAL A 92 -28.45 15.57 8.81
N PHE A 93 -28.15 16.41 9.78
CA PHE A 93 -26.82 16.49 10.38
C PHE A 93 -26.64 15.43 11.47
N TRP A 94 -25.40 15.00 11.66
CA TRP A 94 -25.06 14.13 12.80
C TRP A 94 -25.16 14.85 14.14
N ASP A 95 -24.80 16.14 14.16
CA ASP A 95 -24.65 16.94 15.37
C ASP A 95 -25.62 18.14 15.33
N ALA A 96 -26.60 18.17 16.22
CA ALA A 96 -27.47 19.34 16.45
C ALA A 96 -26.88 20.35 17.46
N ASN A 97 -25.81 19.98 18.16
CA ASN A 97 -25.04 20.83 19.06
C ASN A 97 -23.62 21.02 18.51
N PRO A 98 -22.89 22.09 18.90
CA PRO A 98 -21.50 22.25 18.51
C PRO A 98 -20.63 21.07 18.98
N PRO A 99 -19.67 20.59 18.16
CA PRO A 99 -18.79 19.50 18.55
C PRO A 99 -17.85 19.90 19.70
N ASP A 100 -17.59 18.96 20.59
CA ASP A 100 -16.69 19.05 21.75
C ASP A 100 -15.21 18.75 21.41
N PHE A 101 -14.93 18.49 20.15
CA PHE A 101 -13.61 18.29 19.56
C PHE A 101 -13.26 19.40 18.55
N HIS A 102 -11.99 19.50 18.13
CA HIS A 102 -11.54 20.58 17.25
C HIS A 102 -12.00 20.40 15.79
N HIS A 103 -13.19 20.91 15.47
CA HIS A 103 -13.82 20.87 14.15
C HIS A 103 -14.79 22.06 13.96
N TYR A 104 -15.31 22.26 12.74
CA TYR A 104 -16.35 23.25 12.51
C TYR A 104 -17.74 22.66 12.81
N PHE A 105 -18.67 23.50 13.24
CA PHE A 105 -20.05 23.09 13.45
C PHE A 105 -20.81 23.15 12.12
N ALA A 106 -20.93 21.99 11.45
CA ALA A 106 -21.49 21.89 10.10
C ALA A 106 -22.86 22.56 9.95
N ALA A 107 -23.82 22.21 10.81
CA ALA A 107 -25.17 22.77 10.76
C ALA A 107 -25.19 24.31 10.91
N GLN A 108 -24.32 24.87 11.78
CA GLN A 108 -24.17 26.32 11.93
C GLN A 108 -23.62 26.96 10.66
N ARG A 109 -22.49 26.44 10.13
CA ARG A 109 -21.87 26.95 8.90
C ARG A 109 -22.87 26.95 7.75
N GLU A 110 -23.56 25.84 7.54
CA GLU A 110 -24.44 25.67 6.41
C GLU A 110 -25.68 26.58 6.50
N CYS A 111 -26.28 26.71 7.70
CA CYS A 111 -27.36 27.68 7.93
C CYS A 111 -26.89 29.12 7.67
N GLN A 112 -25.69 29.49 8.12
CA GLN A 112 -25.13 30.83 7.93
C GLN A 112 -24.88 31.12 6.44
N ASN A 113 -24.26 30.18 5.72
CA ASN A 113 -24.02 30.31 4.27
C ASN A 113 -25.34 30.38 3.48
N ALA A 114 -26.30 29.50 3.75
CA ALA A 114 -27.62 29.52 3.10
C ALA A 114 -28.39 30.84 3.35
N ALA A 115 -28.34 31.37 4.58
CA ALA A 115 -28.96 32.65 4.92
C ALA A 115 -28.28 33.85 4.22
N LEU A 116 -26.94 33.85 4.13
CA LEU A 116 -26.19 34.86 3.38
C LEU A 116 -26.56 34.81 1.89
N LEU A 117 -26.59 33.63 1.28
CA LEU A 117 -26.91 33.47 -0.15
C LEU A 117 -28.33 33.99 -0.49
N GLN A 118 -29.32 33.74 0.37
CA GLN A 118 -30.66 34.34 0.22
C GLN A 118 -30.65 35.87 0.36
N MET A 119 -29.84 36.43 1.26
CA MET A 119 -29.70 37.89 1.41
C MET A 119 -28.92 38.53 0.25
N LEU A 120 -27.98 37.82 -0.37
CA LEU A 120 -27.27 38.25 -1.57
C LEU A 120 -28.22 38.29 -2.77
N GLU A 121 -28.98 37.22 -3.02
CA GLU A 121 -30.01 37.16 -4.06
C GLU A 121 -31.02 38.29 -3.92
N THR A 122 -31.52 38.48 -2.70
CA THR A 122 -32.46 39.55 -2.37
C THR A 122 -31.85 40.93 -2.53
N ALA A 123 -30.59 41.13 -2.14
CA ALA A 123 -29.90 42.41 -2.30
C ALA A 123 -29.71 42.79 -3.77
N VAL A 124 -29.37 41.83 -4.63
CA VAL A 124 -29.25 42.03 -6.08
C VAL A 124 -30.63 42.29 -6.71
N GLN A 125 -31.66 41.52 -6.35
CA GLN A 125 -33.04 41.74 -6.83
C GLN A 125 -33.64 43.10 -6.38
N GLN A 126 -33.20 43.64 -5.25
CA GLN A 126 -33.64 44.94 -4.71
C GLN A 126 -32.69 46.10 -5.09
N ALA A 127 -31.63 45.86 -5.85
CA ALA A 127 -30.67 46.90 -6.22
C ALA A 127 -31.17 47.70 -7.43
N THR A 128 -31.33 49.03 -7.27
CA THR A 128 -31.66 49.95 -8.38
C THR A 128 -30.44 50.35 -9.22
N THR A 129 -29.25 49.96 -8.78
CA THR A 129 -27.94 50.18 -9.42
C THR A 129 -27.05 48.95 -9.16
N PRO A 130 -26.06 48.64 -10.01
CA PRO A 130 -25.12 47.55 -9.78
C PRO A 130 -24.49 47.59 -8.38
N ILE A 131 -24.29 46.41 -7.78
CA ILE A 131 -23.58 46.30 -6.49
C ILE A 131 -22.07 46.28 -6.79
N MET A 132 -21.40 47.38 -6.48
CA MET A 132 -19.95 47.49 -6.64
C MET A 132 -19.23 46.70 -5.54
N VAL A 133 -18.28 45.84 -5.93
CA VAL A 133 -17.39 45.09 -5.03
C VAL A 133 -15.93 45.25 -5.47
N ASN A 134 -14.95 44.99 -4.59
CA ASN A 134 -13.55 44.86 -4.99
C ASN A 134 -13.40 43.69 -5.96
N ALA A 135 -12.85 43.92 -7.15
CA ALA A 135 -12.63 42.90 -8.18
C ALA A 135 -11.48 41.92 -7.87
N SER A 136 -10.74 42.17 -6.79
CA SER A 136 -9.61 41.35 -6.34
C SER A 136 -9.40 41.43 -4.82
N PRO A 137 -10.33 40.89 -4.00
CA PRO A 137 -10.13 40.79 -2.56
C PRO A 137 -8.94 39.87 -2.26
N ARG A 138 -7.97 40.36 -1.47
CA ARG A 138 -6.76 39.64 -1.07
C ARG A 138 -6.72 39.35 0.42
N THR A 139 -7.30 40.23 1.23
CA THR A 139 -7.35 40.12 2.69
C THR A 139 -8.73 39.70 3.17
N LYS A 140 -8.79 39.19 4.40
CA LYS A 140 -10.05 38.84 5.08
C LYS A 140 -10.98 40.04 5.24
N ASP A 141 -10.41 41.23 5.48
CA ASP A 141 -11.19 42.46 5.65
C ASP A 141 -11.73 42.99 4.30
N GLU A 142 -11.01 42.81 3.19
CA GLU A 142 -11.53 43.08 1.83
C GLU A 142 -12.66 42.13 1.45
N ALA A 143 -12.51 40.83 1.70
CA ALA A 143 -13.57 39.84 1.44
C ALA A 143 -14.81 40.12 2.31
N LEU A 144 -14.60 40.54 3.56
CA LEU A 144 -15.68 40.94 4.47
C LEU A 144 -16.34 42.26 4.06
N ALA A 145 -15.57 43.23 3.54
CA ALA A 145 -16.10 44.48 2.98
C ALA A 145 -16.95 44.21 1.72
N ASN A 146 -16.52 43.30 0.84
CA ASN A 146 -17.32 42.84 -0.29
C ASN A 146 -18.65 42.25 0.18
N LEU A 147 -18.64 41.33 1.16
CA LEU A 147 -19.84 40.72 1.72
C LEU A 147 -20.80 41.77 2.31
N TYR A 148 -20.29 42.77 3.03
CA TYR A 148 -21.10 43.88 3.53
C TYR A 148 -21.56 44.87 2.45
N GLY A 149 -20.89 44.94 1.28
CA GLY A 149 -21.31 45.76 0.15
C GLY A 149 -22.72 45.44 -0.37
N PHE A 150 -23.18 44.19 -0.17
CA PHE A 150 -24.54 43.77 -0.48
C PHE A 150 -25.58 44.21 0.56
N SER A 151 -25.18 44.63 1.76
CA SER A 151 -26.13 45.15 2.76
C SER A 151 -26.79 46.45 2.32
N ASN A 152 -27.96 46.78 2.86
CA ASN A 152 -28.68 48.02 2.52
C ASN A 152 -27.80 49.26 2.78
N GLU A 153 -27.06 49.25 3.89
CA GLU A 153 -26.10 50.24 4.30
C GLU A 153 -24.88 50.28 3.35
N GLY A 154 -24.36 49.11 2.95
CA GLY A 154 -23.25 48.99 1.99
C GLY A 154 -23.61 49.51 0.59
N ARG A 155 -24.79 49.16 0.07
CA ARG A 155 -25.29 49.64 -1.24
C ARG A 155 -25.46 51.17 -1.25
N GLN A 156 -25.85 51.78 -0.12
CA GLN A 156 -25.94 53.24 0.04
C GLN A 156 -24.57 53.93 0.13
N MET A 157 -23.56 53.30 0.73
CA MET A 157 -22.20 53.86 0.79
C MET A 157 -21.47 53.74 -0.55
N ASN A 158 -21.58 52.58 -1.22
CA ASN A 158 -20.88 52.30 -2.47
C ASN A 158 -21.35 53.16 -3.66
N THR A 159 -22.50 53.85 -3.56
CA THR A 159 -22.96 54.83 -4.56
C THR A 159 -22.01 56.01 -4.76
N SER A 160 -21.03 56.20 -3.85
CA SER A 160 -20.05 57.30 -3.88
C SER A 160 -18.63 56.86 -4.25
N ALA A 161 -18.38 55.57 -4.49
CA ALA A 161 -17.03 54.99 -4.54
C ALA A 161 -16.41 54.98 -5.96
N GLN A 162 -15.74 56.06 -6.35
CA GLN A 162 -14.95 56.11 -7.59
C GLN A 162 -13.52 55.59 -7.35
N GLY A 163 -13.24 54.34 -7.74
CA GLY A 163 -11.95 53.68 -7.56
C GLY A 163 -11.61 52.69 -8.69
N ALA A 164 -10.33 52.57 -9.04
CA ALA A 164 -9.88 51.98 -10.31
C ALA A 164 -9.82 50.44 -10.38
N HIS A 165 -10.54 49.70 -9.52
CA HIS A 165 -10.47 48.23 -9.50
C HIS A 165 -11.73 47.53 -8.91
N LEU A 166 -12.91 48.09 -9.19
CA LEU A 166 -14.20 47.54 -8.77
C LEU A 166 -14.81 46.64 -9.87
N GLU A 167 -15.64 45.68 -9.46
CA GLU A 167 -16.45 44.82 -10.35
C GLU A 167 -17.95 44.98 -10.04
N GLU A 168 -18.78 44.91 -11.07
CA GLU A 168 -20.24 45.12 -10.99
C GLU A 168 -21.00 43.80 -10.83
N ILE A 169 -21.74 43.65 -9.74
CA ILE A 169 -22.66 42.54 -9.55
C ILE A 169 -24.09 43.00 -9.86
N VAL A 170 -24.61 42.52 -11.00
CA VAL A 170 -25.97 42.81 -11.51
C VAL A 170 -26.87 41.56 -11.49
N THR A 171 -26.27 40.37 -11.49
CA THR A 171 -26.95 39.07 -11.51
C THR A 171 -26.18 38.06 -10.66
N ILE A 172 -26.88 37.09 -10.08
CA ILE A 172 -26.26 35.94 -9.41
C ILE A 172 -26.39 34.71 -10.33
N PRO A 173 -25.36 33.86 -10.48
CA PRO A 173 -25.45 32.60 -11.21
C PRO A 173 -26.36 31.60 -10.49
N ARG A 174 -26.65 30.44 -11.10
CA ARG A 174 -27.53 29.44 -10.48
C ARG A 174 -26.91 28.88 -9.19
N ILE A 175 -27.49 29.24 -8.05
CA ILE A 175 -27.16 28.71 -6.72
C ILE A 175 -28.33 27.84 -6.25
N ARG A 176 -28.01 26.79 -5.47
CA ARG A 176 -28.99 25.84 -4.95
C ARG A 176 -29.98 26.51 -3.99
N LYS A 177 -31.26 26.50 -4.32
CA LYS A 177 -32.31 27.07 -3.47
C LYS A 177 -32.45 26.31 -2.15
N CYS A 178 -32.28 27.02 -1.03
CA CYS A 178 -32.63 26.56 0.30
C CYS A 178 -34.09 26.94 0.63
N TYR A 179 -34.82 26.02 1.24
CA TYR A 179 -36.21 26.21 1.73
C TYR A 179 -36.27 26.42 3.24
N GLY A 180 -35.14 26.44 3.94
CA GLY A 180 -35.02 26.69 5.38
C GLY A 180 -34.77 25.46 6.23
N TRP A 181 -34.66 25.68 7.54
CA TRP A 181 -34.50 24.60 8.52
C TRP A 181 -35.86 24.05 8.96
N ILE A 182 -35.90 22.75 9.27
CA ILE A 182 -37.09 22.04 9.72
C ILE A 182 -36.72 21.13 10.89
N GLU A 183 -37.68 20.82 11.74
CA GLU A 183 -37.54 19.82 12.81
C GLU A 183 -38.52 18.68 12.54
N VAL A 184 -37.97 17.53 12.16
CA VAL A 184 -38.71 16.27 11.98
C VAL A 184 -38.75 15.55 13.31
N SER A 185 -39.95 15.44 13.90
CA SER A 185 -40.15 14.80 15.19
C SER A 185 -39.86 13.29 15.16
N GLY A 186 -39.17 12.77 16.17
CA GLY A 186 -38.62 11.41 16.19
C GLY A 186 -39.59 10.24 16.03
N HIS A 187 -40.92 10.45 16.05
CA HIS A 187 -41.89 9.41 15.67
C HIS A 187 -41.91 9.18 14.15
N ILE A 188 -41.69 10.23 13.35
CA ILE A 188 -41.59 10.19 11.88
C ILE A 188 -40.30 9.45 11.43
N LEU A 189 -39.34 9.32 12.35
CA LEU A 189 -38.05 8.66 12.12
C LEU A 189 -38.01 7.22 12.68
N GLN A 190 -39.16 6.64 13.05
CA GLN A 190 -39.20 5.28 13.63
C GLN A 190 -39.01 4.17 12.58
N ASP A 191 -39.33 4.40 11.32
CA ASP A 191 -39.14 3.43 10.24
C ASP A 191 -37.66 3.29 9.80
N LEU A 192 -36.77 4.16 10.32
CA LEU A 192 -35.33 4.00 10.20
C LEU A 192 -34.80 2.95 11.20
N PRO A 193 -33.84 2.09 10.79
CA PRO A 193 -33.11 1.18 11.68
C PRO A 193 -32.60 1.91 12.94
N LYS A 194 -32.55 1.20 14.08
CA LYS A 194 -32.23 1.80 15.40
C LYS A 194 -30.92 2.60 15.37
N ASP A 195 -29.92 2.13 14.62
CA ASP A 195 -28.58 2.73 14.52
C ASP A 195 -28.54 4.00 13.65
N LEU A 196 -29.63 4.32 12.95
CA LEU A 196 -29.74 5.42 11.98
C LEU A 196 -30.72 6.53 12.44
N ARG A 197 -31.06 6.60 13.73
CA ARG A 197 -31.99 7.60 14.29
C ARG A 197 -31.22 8.83 14.85
N PRO A 198 -31.24 10.00 14.18
CA PRO A 198 -30.38 11.13 14.54
C PRO A 198 -31.07 12.16 15.47
N PRO A 199 -30.30 12.94 16.24
CA PRO A 199 -30.85 14.04 17.03
C PRO A 199 -31.04 15.34 16.22
N VAL A 200 -32.29 15.70 15.96
CA VAL A 200 -32.85 17.07 16.05
C VAL A 200 -32.23 18.24 15.24
N LEU A 201 -31.77 18.06 13.99
CA LEU A 201 -31.74 19.18 13.02
C LEU A 201 -31.73 18.74 11.54
N GLN A 202 -32.56 19.38 10.72
CA GLN A 202 -32.65 19.13 9.27
C GLN A 202 -32.71 20.44 8.45
N LEU A 203 -32.17 20.41 7.22
CA LEU A 203 -32.31 21.45 6.20
C LEU A 203 -33.01 20.91 4.95
N VAL A 204 -33.91 21.71 4.37
CA VAL A 204 -34.57 21.39 3.09
C VAL A 204 -34.01 22.26 1.97
N TYR A 205 -33.70 21.62 0.84
CA TYR A 205 -33.19 22.24 -0.38
C TYR A 205 -33.93 21.74 -1.62
N GLU A 206 -33.74 22.44 -2.75
CA GLU A 206 -34.00 21.82 -4.05
C GLU A 206 -33.20 20.52 -4.23
N TYR A 207 -33.83 19.54 -4.86
CA TYR A 207 -33.13 18.39 -5.40
C TYR A 207 -32.48 18.80 -6.73
N VAL A 208 -31.15 18.66 -6.82
CA VAL A 208 -30.42 18.83 -8.07
C VAL A 208 -30.14 17.44 -8.62
N GLU A 209 -30.73 17.10 -9.76
CA GLU A 209 -30.47 15.84 -10.45
C GLU A 209 -28.99 15.73 -10.88
N GLU A 210 -28.49 14.50 -10.94
CA GLU A 210 -27.12 14.22 -11.40
C GLU A 210 -26.97 14.63 -12.87
N GLY A 211 -25.84 15.27 -13.19
CA GLY A 211 -25.56 15.76 -14.53
C GLY A 211 -24.18 16.40 -14.61
N GLU A 212 -23.64 16.50 -15.83
CA GLU A 212 -22.29 17.00 -16.08
C GLU A 212 -22.09 18.44 -15.57
N ASN A 213 -20.95 18.68 -14.93
CA ASN A 213 -20.57 20.01 -14.46
C ASN A 213 -19.82 20.73 -15.58
N HIS A 214 -20.51 21.60 -16.32
CA HIS A 214 -19.86 22.41 -17.37
C HIS A 214 -18.85 23.40 -16.75
N PRO A 215 -17.61 23.49 -17.26
CA PRO A 215 -16.53 24.20 -16.56
C PRO A 215 -16.82 25.68 -16.41
N ASP A 216 -17.28 26.29 -17.51
CA ASP A 216 -17.61 27.71 -17.60
C ASP A 216 -18.74 28.11 -16.64
N VAL A 217 -19.63 27.18 -16.27
CA VAL A 217 -20.71 27.41 -15.30
C VAL A 217 -20.19 27.33 -13.86
N VAL A 218 -19.34 26.34 -13.57
CA VAL A 218 -18.68 26.20 -12.27
C VAL A 218 -17.78 27.41 -12.00
N GLU A 219 -16.99 27.86 -12.96
CA GLU A 219 -16.14 29.05 -12.82
C GLU A 219 -16.96 30.34 -12.61
N GLN A 220 -18.14 30.46 -13.22
CA GLN A 220 -19.05 31.59 -12.95
C GLN A 220 -19.60 31.58 -11.51
N VAL A 221 -20.02 30.42 -10.99
CA VAL A 221 -20.49 30.29 -9.60
C VAL A 221 -19.36 30.53 -8.61
N ASP A 222 -18.18 29.94 -8.86
CA ASP A 222 -16.99 30.12 -8.03
C ASP A 222 -16.53 31.58 -7.97
N LYS A 223 -16.39 32.23 -9.12
CA LYS A 223 -16.02 33.64 -9.22
C LYS A 223 -17.02 34.53 -8.46
N PHE A 224 -18.33 34.26 -8.58
CA PHE A 224 -19.34 34.98 -7.81
C PHE A 224 -19.15 34.78 -6.30
N LEU A 225 -18.95 33.54 -5.84
CA LEU A 225 -18.75 33.24 -4.41
C LEU A 225 -17.50 33.94 -3.85
N TRP A 226 -16.39 33.93 -4.57
CA TRP A 226 -15.17 34.64 -4.21
C TRP A 226 -15.38 36.16 -4.14
N LEU A 227 -16.02 36.76 -5.15
CA LEU A 227 -16.36 38.18 -5.16
C LEU A 227 -17.35 38.56 -4.05
N ALA A 228 -18.28 37.68 -3.69
CA ALA A 228 -19.24 37.87 -2.60
C ALA A 228 -18.65 37.66 -1.19
N GLY A 229 -17.35 37.34 -1.07
CA GLY A 229 -16.67 37.20 0.21
C GLY A 229 -16.74 35.82 0.84
N PHE A 230 -16.85 34.76 0.04
CA PHE A 230 -16.62 33.37 0.47
C PHE A 230 -15.25 32.87 0.01
N SER A 231 -14.66 31.95 0.77
CA SER A 231 -13.60 31.06 0.30
C SER A 231 -14.10 29.61 0.29
N HIS A 232 -13.47 28.73 -0.48
CA HIS A 232 -13.60 27.30 -0.22
C HIS A 232 -12.91 26.93 1.10
N SER A 233 -13.31 25.79 1.64
CA SER A 233 -12.54 25.00 2.60
C SER A 233 -11.43 24.23 1.88
N SER A 234 -10.54 23.58 2.63
CA SER A 234 -9.31 22.97 2.12
C SER A 234 -9.47 21.70 1.24
N SER A 235 -10.69 21.37 0.77
CA SER A 235 -10.92 20.26 -0.17
C SER A 235 -12.23 20.41 -0.97
N PRO A 236 -12.32 21.37 -1.92
CA PRO A 236 -13.49 21.51 -2.79
C PRO A 236 -13.62 20.28 -3.69
N ALA A 237 -14.65 19.45 -3.46
CA ALA A 237 -14.76 18.16 -4.12
C ALA A 237 -15.68 18.22 -5.34
N ALA A 238 -15.22 17.74 -6.51
CA ALA A 238 -16.02 17.74 -7.74
C ALA A 238 -17.38 17.01 -7.62
N ARG A 239 -17.48 16.02 -6.72
CA ARG A 239 -18.74 15.29 -6.38
C ARG A 239 -19.79 16.17 -5.68
N ASN A 240 -19.37 17.29 -5.08
CA ASN A 240 -20.23 18.24 -4.38
C ASN A 240 -20.81 19.29 -5.35
N TRP A 241 -20.54 19.17 -6.65
CA TRP A 241 -21.18 19.91 -7.74
C TRP A 241 -22.04 18.98 -8.58
N LYS A 242 -23.25 19.40 -8.95
CA LYS A 242 -24.17 18.66 -9.83
C LYS A 242 -24.79 19.59 -10.85
N SER A 243 -24.74 19.24 -12.14
CA SER A 243 -25.29 20.08 -13.22
C SER A 243 -24.82 21.55 -13.15
N GLY A 244 -23.57 21.79 -12.74
CA GLY A 244 -22.97 23.12 -12.57
C GLY A 244 -23.30 23.84 -11.26
N VAL A 245 -24.03 23.22 -10.31
CA VAL A 245 -24.45 23.83 -9.04
C VAL A 245 -23.76 23.17 -7.86
N LEU A 246 -23.16 23.98 -6.96
CA LEU A 246 -22.64 23.51 -5.68
C LEU A 246 -23.80 23.03 -4.79
N VAL A 247 -23.78 21.75 -4.39
CA VAL A 247 -24.84 21.15 -3.56
C VAL A 247 -24.52 21.06 -2.08
N ASP A 248 -23.25 21.00 -1.68
CA ASP A 248 -22.88 21.07 -0.26
C ASP A 248 -22.38 22.47 0.11
N LEU A 249 -23.15 23.19 0.94
CA LEU A 249 -22.80 24.55 1.36
C LEU A 249 -21.86 24.59 2.58
N SER A 250 -21.43 23.45 3.12
CA SER A 250 -20.32 23.39 4.10
C SER A 250 -18.93 23.50 3.44
N ASP A 251 -18.83 23.21 2.14
CA ASP A 251 -17.58 23.33 1.36
C ASP A 251 -17.06 24.77 1.33
N ILE A 252 -17.93 25.77 1.49
CA ILE A 252 -17.60 27.21 1.48
C ILE A 252 -17.65 27.84 2.88
N ILE A 253 -16.89 28.92 3.07
CA ILE A 253 -16.77 29.65 4.32
C ILE A 253 -16.86 31.16 4.01
N HIS A 254 -17.88 31.84 4.51
CA HIS A 254 -17.97 33.30 4.39
C HIS A 254 -16.87 33.99 5.23
N ALA A 255 -16.45 35.19 4.85
CA ALA A 255 -15.33 35.92 5.48
C ALA A 255 -15.51 36.20 6.99
N GLY A 256 -16.73 36.19 7.50
CA GLY A 256 -17.03 36.31 8.94
C GLY A 256 -17.01 34.98 9.72
N GLY A 257 -16.89 33.85 9.04
CA GLY A 257 -17.09 32.51 9.58
C GLY A 257 -15.86 31.89 10.27
N TYR A 258 -16.12 30.91 11.13
CA TYR A 258 -15.06 30.11 11.76
C TYR A 258 -14.39 29.16 10.76
N GLY A 259 -13.06 29.19 10.75
CA GLY A 259 -12.20 28.49 9.78
C GLY A 259 -11.72 29.35 8.61
N CYS A 260 -12.23 30.57 8.41
CA CYS A 260 -11.70 31.47 7.38
C CYS A 260 -10.29 31.98 7.75
N VAL A 261 -9.27 31.48 7.03
CA VAL A 261 -7.83 31.77 7.25
C VAL A 261 -7.48 33.20 6.85
N GLN A 262 -6.49 33.82 7.52
CA GLN A 262 -6.33 35.27 7.51
C GLN A 262 -5.43 35.84 6.37
N GLU A 263 -4.48 35.06 5.82
CA GLU A 263 -3.43 35.61 4.92
C GLU A 263 -3.09 34.80 3.65
N THR A 264 -3.51 33.54 3.47
CA THR A 264 -3.02 32.68 2.36
C THR A 264 -4.08 32.10 1.41
N GLU A 265 -5.27 31.73 1.88
CA GLU A 265 -6.25 31.02 1.03
C GLU A 265 -7.18 31.96 0.23
N ILE A 266 -7.44 33.18 0.71
CA ILE A 266 -8.26 34.19 0.00
C ILE A 266 -7.63 34.60 -1.35
N LEU A 267 -6.29 34.47 -1.44
CA LEU A 267 -5.50 34.69 -2.66
C LEU A 267 -5.69 33.60 -3.72
N LYS A 268 -6.20 32.41 -3.37
CA LYS A 268 -6.46 31.31 -4.32
C LYS A 268 -7.74 31.53 -5.10
N ARG A 269 -7.69 32.46 -6.05
CA ARG A 269 -8.69 32.59 -7.12
C ARG A 269 -8.74 31.28 -7.92
N SER A 270 -9.83 30.51 -7.84
CA SER A 270 -9.85 29.17 -8.46
C SER A 270 -9.80 29.20 -9.99
N SER A 271 -9.88 30.37 -10.65
CA SER A 271 -9.58 30.53 -12.09
C SER A 271 -8.16 30.10 -12.50
N ALA A 272 -7.27 29.77 -11.55
CA ALA A 272 -5.99 29.09 -11.83
C ALA A 272 -6.10 27.54 -11.87
N GLU A 273 -7.10 26.97 -11.18
CA GLU A 273 -7.34 25.53 -11.01
C GLU A 273 -8.59 25.04 -11.78
N ALA A 274 -9.51 25.91 -12.18
CA ALA A 274 -10.65 25.58 -13.06
C ALA A 274 -10.24 24.84 -14.37
N PRO A 275 -9.09 25.15 -15.03
CA PRO A 275 -8.60 24.37 -16.16
C PRO A 275 -8.18 22.93 -15.83
N TYR A 276 -7.90 22.62 -14.55
CA TYR A 276 -7.52 21.28 -14.08
C TYR A 276 -8.73 20.40 -13.77
N LEU A 277 -9.87 20.99 -13.40
CA LEU A 277 -11.12 20.25 -13.27
C LEU A 277 -11.55 19.66 -14.63
N PHE A 278 -11.36 20.40 -15.73
CA PHE A 278 -11.83 19.98 -17.06
C PHE A 278 -10.99 20.52 -18.25
N ARG A 279 -9.94 19.81 -18.70
CA ARG A 279 -9.55 19.90 -20.12
C ARG A 279 -8.77 18.74 -20.73
N ALA A 280 -9.28 18.25 -21.86
CA ALA A 280 -8.51 17.46 -22.83
C ALA A 280 -7.54 18.35 -23.64
N ARG A 281 -6.43 17.77 -24.12
CA ARG A 281 -5.34 18.49 -24.78
C ARG A 281 -5.72 19.06 -26.16
N SER A 282 -5.31 20.31 -26.41
CA SER A 282 -5.12 20.85 -27.76
C SER A 282 -3.80 21.62 -27.83
N LYS A 283 -3.10 21.56 -28.96
CA LYS A 283 -1.77 22.19 -29.19
C LYS A 283 -1.88 23.36 -30.16
N LYS A 284 -1.09 24.42 -29.95
CA LYS A 284 -0.53 25.24 -31.05
C LYS A 284 0.77 25.96 -30.65
N SER A 285 1.46 26.49 -31.65
CA SER A 285 2.90 26.77 -31.67
C SER A 285 3.26 28.26 -31.63
N SER A 286 4.54 28.56 -31.41
CA SER A 286 5.16 29.88 -31.61
C SER A 286 6.51 29.79 -32.38
N PRO A 287 6.96 30.85 -33.09
CA PRO A 287 8.10 30.79 -34.03
C PRO A 287 9.42 31.44 -33.52
N PRO A 288 10.55 31.37 -34.26
CA PRO A 288 11.90 31.39 -33.68
C PRO A 288 12.86 32.52 -34.14
N ARG A 289 14.02 32.67 -33.47
CA ARG A 289 15.38 32.73 -34.09
C ARG A 289 16.55 32.98 -33.11
N ARG A 290 17.46 32.00 -32.99
CA ARG A 290 18.94 32.16 -33.07
C ARG A 290 19.63 30.78 -33.02
N LYS A 291 19.85 30.20 -34.21
CA LYS A 291 20.56 28.93 -34.46
C LYS A 291 21.53 29.13 -35.64
N ARG A 292 22.73 28.52 -35.57
CA ARG A 292 23.53 28.00 -36.71
C ARG A 292 24.96 27.58 -36.34
N ALA A 293 25.62 28.24 -35.39
CA ALA A 293 27.02 27.95 -35.06
C ALA A 293 27.20 26.69 -34.19
N GLN A 294 26.30 26.49 -33.22
CA GLN A 294 26.38 25.38 -32.26
C GLN A 294 25.70 24.09 -32.78
N ASP A 295 24.96 24.20 -33.89
CA ASP A 295 24.12 23.11 -34.42
C ASP A 295 24.92 21.93 -34.98
N GLN A 296 26.11 22.15 -35.57
CA GLN A 296 26.86 21.05 -36.20
C GLN A 296 27.40 20.01 -35.21
N LEU A 297 27.84 20.43 -34.02
CA LEU A 297 28.27 19.49 -32.96
C LEU A 297 27.06 18.81 -32.29
N ILE A 298 25.92 19.50 -32.21
CA ILE A 298 24.70 19.00 -31.56
C ILE A 298 23.91 18.03 -32.48
N GLN A 299 23.94 18.22 -33.80
CA GLN A 299 23.17 17.39 -34.74
C GLN A 299 23.60 15.91 -34.77
N GLY A 300 24.89 15.60 -34.58
CA GLY A 300 25.36 14.21 -34.46
C GLY A 300 24.89 13.55 -33.15
N ILE A 301 25.06 14.25 -32.02
CA ILE A 301 24.69 13.76 -30.69
C ILE A 301 23.17 13.61 -30.54
N SER A 302 22.38 14.45 -31.22
CA SER A 302 20.91 14.42 -31.20
C SER A 302 20.27 13.17 -31.82
N LEU A 303 21.06 12.27 -32.42
CA LEU A 303 20.62 10.97 -32.95
C LEU A 303 21.06 9.78 -32.08
N LEU A 304 21.85 10.01 -31.03
CA LEU A 304 22.22 9.00 -30.05
C LEU A 304 21.18 8.90 -28.92
N SER A 305 21.07 7.73 -28.29
CA SER A 305 20.41 7.63 -27.00
C SER A 305 21.16 8.45 -25.95
N SER A 306 20.46 8.90 -24.90
CA SER A 306 21.11 9.65 -23.81
C SER A 306 22.23 8.85 -23.14
N ILE A 307 22.17 7.51 -23.16
CA ILE A 307 23.22 6.64 -22.61
C ILE A 307 24.43 6.60 -23.56
N ALA A 308 24.20 6.44 -24.86
CA ALA A 308 25.28 6.45 -25.85
C ALA A 308 25.98 7.81 -25.91
N ALA A 309 25.27 8.93 -25.74
CA ALA A 309 25.88 10.26 -25.59
C ALA A 309 26.84 10.33 -24.38
N THR A 310 26.44 9.81 -23.21
CA THR A 310 27.31 9.73 -22.02
C THR A 310 28.51 8.79 -22.24
N LEU A 311 28.35 7.69 -22.99
CA LEU A 311 29.47 6.82 -23.38
C LEU A 311 30.49 7.59 -24.24
N VAL A 312 30.04 8.37 -25.24
CA VAL A 312 30.91 9.23 -26.06
C VAL A 312 31.67 10.25 -25.19
N GLN A 313 30.98 10.88 -24.24
CA GLN A 313 31.59 11.85 -23.30
C GLN A 313 32.62 11.23 -22.35
N SER A 314 32.60 9.91 -22.13
CA SER A 314 33.57 9.25 -21.25
C SER A 314 34.98 9.09 -21.87
N TYR A 315 35.14 9.31 -23.17
CA TYR A 315 36.42 9.17 -23.86
C TYR A 315 37.39 10.31 -23.52
N SER A 316 38.62 9.95 -23.13
CA SER A 316 39.69 10.93 -22.95
C SER A 316 41.07 10.33 -23.23
N PRO A 317 41.84 10.88 -24.19
CA PRO A 317 43.25 10.53 -24.40
C PRO A 317 44.12 10.70 -23.14
N CYS A 318 43.69 11.54 -22.19
CA CYS A 318 44.39 11.75 -20.92
C CYS A 318 44.32 10.53 -20.00
N ASN A 319 43.31 9.66 -20.13
CA ASN A 319 43.18 8.43 -19.33
C ASN A 319 44.40 7.50 -19.52
N ALA A 320 44.80 7.31 -20.77
CA ALA A 320 45.95 6.48 -21.13
C ALA A 320 47.29 7.11 -20.69
N LYS A 321 47.44 8.43 -20.82
CA LYS A 321 48.60 9.17 -20.29
C LYS A 321 48.71 9.09 -18.76
N ARG A 322 47.59 9.15 -18.03
CA ARG A 322 47.56 8.95 -16.56
C ARG A 322 48.00 7.54 -16.15
N LEU A 323 47.74 6.53 -16.99
CA LEU A 323 48.07 5.13 -16.73
C LEU A 323 49.53 4.77 -17.06
N PHE A 324 50.11 5.31 -18.14
CA PHE A 324 51.45 4.98 -18.64
C PHE A 324 52.49 6.11 -18.51
N GLY A 325 52.15 7.25 -17.91
CA GLY A 325 53.04 8.41 -17.78
C GLY A 325 53.24 9.20 -19.07
N GLU A 326 54.03 10.27 -19.00
CA GLU A 326 54.29 11.14 -20.17
C GLU A 326 55.31 10.52 -21.15
N GLU A 327 56.25 9.72 -20.65
CA GLU A 327 57.28 9.03 -21.46
C GLU A 327 56.91 7.58 -21.83
N GLY A 328 55.75 7.07 -21.37
CA GLY A 328 55.26 5.73 -21.73
C GLY A 328 55.89 4.54 -20.98
N TYR A 329 56.81 4.78 -20.03
CA TYR A 329 57.39 3.73 -19.19
C TYR A 329 56.40 3.19 -18.15
N SER A 330 56.43 1.87 -17.92
CA SER A 330 55.44 1.20 -17.08
C SER A 330 55.46 1.69 -15.63
N ARG A 331 54.31 2.23 -15.17
CA ARG A 331 54.04 2.49 -13.75
C ARG A 331 53.35 1.32 -13.05
N LEU A 332 53.28 0.16 -13.72
CA LEU A 332 52.64 -1.06 -13.24
C LEU A 332 53.67 -1.95 -12.54
N ASP A 333 54.10 -1.53 -11.34
CA ASP A 333 55.05 -2.28 -10.51
C ASP A 333 54.39 -3.54 -9.91
N ILE A 334 54.46 -4.64 -10.65
CA ILE A 334 54.05 -5.97 -10.16
C ILE A 334 55.18 -6.51 -9.28
N GLN A 335 55.24 -6.04 -8.03
CA GLN A 335 56.21 -6.55 -7.06
C GLN A 335 56.01 -8.05 -6.84
N GLU A 336 56.99 -8.83 -7.27
CA GLU A 336 57.02 -10.27 -7.12
C GLU A 336 57.10 -10.65 -5.63
N ARG A 337 56.14 -11.46 -5.18
CA ARG A 337 56.36 -12.33 -4.02
C ARG A 337 56.68 -13.73 -4.55
N PRO A 338 57.84 -14.32 -4.24
CA PRO A 338 58.04 -15.74 -4.46
C PRO A 338 57.08 -16.52 -3.55
N GLY A 339 56.36 -17.51 -4.09
CA GLY A 339 55.49 -18.38 -3.28
C GLY A 339 54.13 -18.77 -3.88
N SER A 340 53.76 -18.34 -5.09
CA SER A 340 52.63 -18.95 -5.82
C SER A 340 52.89 -18.96 -7.32
N ASP A 341 52.74 -20.11 -7.97
CA ASP A 341 53.02 -20.25 -9.40
C ASP A 341 51.81 -19.89 -10.27
N SER A 342 50.60 -20.08 -9.73
CA SER A 342 49.32 -19.79 -10.39
C SER A 342 49.24 -18.37 -10.99
N ILE A 343 48.87 -18.32 -12.27
CA ILE A 343 48.51 -17.09 -12.97
C ILE A 343 47.15 -16.53 -12.50
N SER A 344 46.20 -17.40 -12.15
CA SER A 344 44.88 -17.03 -11.63
C SER A 344 44.99 -16.24 -10.34
N VAL A 345 45.78 -16.74 -9.38
CA VAL A 345 46.01 -16.10 -8.08
C VAL A 345 46.72 -14.76 -8.23
N LYS A 346 47.73 -14.68 -9.10
CA LYS A 346 48.46 -13.43 -9.40
C LYS A 346 47.51 -12.34 -9.92
N ILE A 347 46.61 -12.68 -10.85
CA ILE A 347 45.63 -11.74 -11.41
C ILE A 347 44.54 -11.38 -10.39
N PHE A 348 44.03 -12.34 -9.62
CA PHE A 348 43.05 -12.09 -8.56
C PHE A 348 43.58 -11.12 -7.49
N LEU A 349 44.85 -11.28 -7.08
CA LEU A 349 45.53 -10.34 -6.19
C LEU A 349 45.75 -8.96 -6.82
N ALA A 350 46.09 -8.89 -8.11
CA ALA A 350 46.24 -7.62 -8.81
C ALA A 350 44.91 -6.84 -8.88
N ILE A 351 43.79 -7.54 -9.11
CA ILE A 351 42.44 -6.95 -9.06
C ILE A 351 42.13 -6.45 -7.65
N LYS A 352 42.29 -7.29 -6.61
CA LYS A 352 41.99 -6.90 -5.21
C LYS A 352 42.80 -5.67 -4.76
N ARG A 353 44.10 -5.59 -5.09
CA ARG A 353 44.95 -4.42 -4.80
C ARG A 353 44.58 -3.15 -5.58
N SER A 354 43.72 -3.26 -6.59
CA SER A 354 43.22 -2.15 -7.41
C SER A 354 41.83 -1.65 -7.02
N ASP A 355 41.18 -2.29 -6.04
CA ASP A 355 39.96 -1.80 -5.40
C ASP A 355 40.25 -0.78 -4.28
N GLU A 356 41.51 -0.62 -3.85
CA GLU A 356 41.89 0.12 -2.63
C GLU A 356 42.27 1.60 -2.86
N LYS A 357 42.48 2.07 -4.11
CA LYS A 357 42.83 3.48 -4.42
C LYS A 357 42.14 3.97 -5.72
N GLY A 358 42.13 5.30 -5.93
CA GLY A 358 41.28 6.01 -6.90
C GLY A 358 41.55 5.79 -8.40
N GLU A 359 40.85 6.59 -9.23
CA GLU A 359 40.58 6.44 -10.69
C GLU A 359 41.59 5.63 -11.52
N ILE A 360 42.89 5.91 -11.41
CA ILE A 360 43.96 5.28 -12.20
C ILE A 360 43.99 3.76 -11.97
N GLN A 361 43.75 3.29 -10.74
CA GLN A 361 43.66 1.85 -10.45
C GLN A 361 42.41 1.22 -11.08
N GLY A 362 41.29 1.93 -11.20
CA GLY A 362 40.10 1.46 -11.91
C GLY A 362 40.33 1.17 -13.40
N LEU A 363 41.24 1.90 -14.04
CA LEU A 363 41.69 1.60 -15.42
C LEU A 363 42.61 0.38 -15.49
N TYR A 364 43.47 0.15 -14.50
CA TYR A 364 44.29 -1.06 -14.42
C TYR A 364 43.46 -2.31 -14.13
N ARG A 365 42.54 -2.23 -13.14
CA ARG A 365 41.55 -3.24 -12.77
C ARG A 365 40.83 -3.84 -13.98
N ARG A 366 40.37 -2.97 -14.89
CA ARG A 366 39.72 -3.34 -16.15
C ARG A 366 40.60 -4.27 -17.01
N ILE A 367 41.88 -3.94 -17.16
CA ILE A 367 42.84 -4.73 -17.95
C ILE A 367 43.04 -6.10 -17.27
N CYS A 368 43.20 -6.15 -15.95
CA CYS A 368 43.32 -7.40 -15.21
C CYS A 368 42.06 -8.29 -15.33
N CYS A 369 40.86 -7.73 -15.17
CA CYS A 369 39.61 -8.47 -15.38
C CYS A 369 39.49 -9.02 -16.82
N TYR A 370 39.87 -8.22 -17.83
CA TYR A 370 39.87 -8.66 -19.23
C TYR A 370 40.82 -9.85 -19.47
N VAL A 371 42.03 -9.84 -18.90
CA VAL A 371 42.95 -10.99 -18.96
C VAL A 371 42.33 -12.21 -18.27
N PHE A 372 41.79 -12.04 -17.06
CA PHE A 372 41.18 -13.12 -16.29
C PHE A 372 40.06 -13.83 -17.08
N ALA A 373 39.20 -13.06 -17.77
CA ALA A 373 38.15 -13.58 -18.63
C ALA A 373 38.62 -14.15 -19.98
N LYS A 374 39.86 -13.89 -20.41
CA LYS A 374 40.47 -14.53 -21.60
C LYS A 374 41.26 -15.80 -21.25
N LEU A 375 41.72 -15.95 -20.00
CA LEU A 375 42.31 -17.20 -19.49
C LEU A 375 41.24 -18.27 -19.21
N HIS A 376 40.07 -17.87 -18.69
CA HIS A 376 38.98 -18.82 -18.45
C HIS A 376 38.26 -19.22 -19.75
N GLN A 377 38.28 -20.51 -20.09
CA GLN A 377 37.59 -21.04 -21.27
C GLN A 377 36.06 -20.99 -21.11
N LYS A 378 35.37 -20.39 -22.08
CA LYS A 378 33.91 -20.22 -22.08
C LYS A 378 33.21 -21.60 -21.97
N HIS A 379 32.29 -21.73 -21.00
CA HIS A 379 31.56 -22.95 -20.62
C HIS A 379 32.34 -24.04 -19.85
N LYS A 380 33.53 -23.75 -19.30
CA LYS A 380 34.09 -24.57 -18.20
C LYS A 380 33.61 -24.06 -16.84
N SER A 381 33.72 -24.90 -15.80
CA SER A 381 33.42 -24.44 -14.43
C SER A 381 34.53 -23.55 -13.90
N ILE A 382 34.12 -22.60 -13.04
CA ILE A 382 35.02 -21.73 -12.28
C ILE A 382 35.63 -22.43 -11.06
N ASP A 383 35.08 -23.57 -10.63
CA ASP A 383 35.45 -24.21 -9.36
C ASP A 383 36.96 -24.50 -9.22
N PRO A 384 37.69 -24.99 -10.25
CA PRO A 384 39.13 -25.17 -10.14
C PRO A 384 39.91 -23.86 -9.89
N ILE A 385 39.43 -22.72 -10.42
CA ILE A 385 40.01 -21.40 -10.19
C ILE A 385 39.67 -20.91 -8.76
N VAL A 386 38.49 -21.25 -8.26
CA VAL A 386 38.06 -20.92 -6.89
C VAL A 386 38.88 -21.71 -5.88
N GLU A 387 39.00 -23.03 -6.05
CA GLU A 387 39.84 -23.90 -5.22
C GLU A 387 41.30 -23.47 -5.25
N GLU A 388 41.84 -23.14 -6.43
CA GLU A 388 43.21 -22.63 -6.59
C GLU A 388 43.43 -21.31 -5.82
N ILE A 389 42.43 -20.43 -5.78
CA ILE A 389 42.47 -19.16 -5.04
C ILE A 389 42.29 -19.36 -3.54
N GLU A 390 41.37 -20.21 -3.11
CA GLU A 390 41.10 -20.49 -1.69
C GLU A 390 42.28 -21.23 -1.02
N ASN A 391 42.89 -22.20 -1.72
CA ASN A 391 44.09 -22.90 -1.25
C ASN A 391 45.32 -21.98 -1.17
N ALA A 392 45.52 -21.09 -2.14
CA ALA A 392 46.65 -20.16 -2.14
C ALA A 392 46.44 -18.97 -1.19
N LEU A 393 45.20 -18.60 -0.89
CA LEU A 393 44.82 -17.44 -0.08
C LEU A 393 43.79 -17.83 0.99
N GLN A 394 44.28 -18.45 2.07
CA GLN A 394 43.55 -19.06 3.20
C GLN A 394 42.55 -18.14 3.97
N LEU A 395 42.33 -16.90 3.51
CA LEU A 395 41.48 -15.88 4.14
C LEU A 395 40.62 -15.10 3.11
N VAL A 396 40.27 -15.69 1.96
CA VAL A 396 39.36 -15.07 0.97
C VAL A 396 37.91 -15.52 1.21
N ILE A 397 37.21 -14.77 2.05
CA ILE A 397 35.74 -14.85 2.16
C ILE A 397 35.13 -14.56 0.78
N ASP A 398 34.10 -15.32 0.38
CA ASP A 398 33.38 -15.26 -0.92
C ASP A 398 34.24 -15.35 -2.20
N ALA A 399 35.30 -16.18 -2.21
CA ALA A 399 36.15 -16.31 -3.40
C ALA A 399 35.34 -16.66 -4.67
N ARG A 400 34.41 -17.62 -4.60
CA ARG A 400 33.50 -17.97 -5.73
C ARG A 400 32.75 -16.77 -6.30
N VAL A 401 32.18 -15.92 -5.43
CA VAL A 401 31.41 -14.73 -5.85
C VAL A 401 32.33 -13.70 -6.51
N LYS A 402 33.52 -13.47 -5.93
CA LYS A 402 34.51 -12.49 -6.42
C LYS A 402 35.12 -12.92 -7.75
N VAL A 403 35.45 -14.22 -7.91
CA VAL A 403 35.88 -14.81 -9.20
C VAL A 403 34.80 -14.64 -10.27
N TYR A 404 33.55 -15.00 -9.98
CA TYR A 404 32.44 -14.85 -10.92
C TYR A 404 32.23 -13.38 -11.33
N HIS A 405 32.29 -12.45 -10.38
CA HIS A 405 32.17 -11.01 -10.62
C HIS A 405 33.29 -10.48 -11.55
N TYR A 406 34.55 -10.84 -11.31
CA TYR A 406 35.68 -10.38 -12.14
C TYR A 406 35.63 -10.98 -13.55
N LEU A 407 35.27 -12.26 -13.70
CA LEU A 407 35.07 -12.89 -15.01
C LEU A 407 33.90 -12.24 -15.78
N ARG A 408 32.79 -11.92 -15.11
CA ARG A 408 31.64 -11.20 -15.69
C ARG A 408 32.01 -9.79 -16.17
N ILE A 409 32.87 -9.08 -15.45
CA ILE A 409 33.40 -7.76 -15.89
C ILE A 409 34.32 -7.93 -17.10
N GLY A 410 35.27 -8.85 -17.05
CA GLY A 410 36.21 -9.11 -18.14
C GLY A 410 35.54 -9.51 -19.45
N ALA A 411 34.52 -10.36 -19.38
CA ALA A 411 33.73 -10.78 -20.55
C ALA A 411 33.00 -9.60 -21.23
N LYS A 412 32.51 -8.63 -20.45
CA LYS A 412 31.88 -7.42 -20.97
C LYS A 412 32.88 -6.51 -21.67
N TRP A 413 34.08 -6.33 -21.12
CA TRP A 413 35.16 -5.63 -21.82
C TRP A 413 35.63 -6.35 -23.08
N GLY A 414 35.57 -7.69 -23.11
CA GLY A 414 35.69 -8.47 -24.34
C GLY A 414 34.63 -8.10 -25.39
N THR A 415 33.36 -7.99 -24.99
CA THR A 415 32.25 -7.61 -25.89
C THR A 415 32.43 -6.18 -26.45
N VAL A 416 32.90 -5.23 -25.63
CA VAL A 416 33.21 -3.85 -26.07
C VAL A 416 34.37 -3.87 -27.09
N LEU A 417 35.44 -4.62 -26.81
CA LEU A 417 36.60 -4.75 -27.69
C LEU A 417 36.25 -5.43 -29.03
N GLU A 418 35.46 -6.50 -29.00
CA GLU A 418 34.99 -7.23 -30.18
C GLU A 418 33.99 -6.39 -31.01
N THR A 419 33.17 -5.56 -30.35
CA THR A 419 32.32 -4.56 -31.04
C THR A 419 33.17 -3.49 -31.74
N PHE A 420 34.20 -2.97 -31.07
CA PHE A 420 35.08 -1.95 -31.65
C PHE A 420 35.94 -2.51 -32.79
N SER A 421 36.48 -3.72 -32.66
CA SER A 421 37.26 -4.38 -33.71
C SER A 421 36.39 -4.71 -34.93
N SER A 422 35.11 -5.08 -34.71
CA SER A 422 34.12 -5.26 -35.77
C SER A 422 33.73 -3.97 -36.50
N ILE A 423 33.75 -2.80 -35.84
CA ILE A 423 33.51 -1.50 -36.49
C ILE A 423 34.69 -1.11 -37.40
N LEU A 424 35.92 -1.50 -37.00
CA LEU A 424 37.15 -1.15 -37.71
C LEU A 424 37.63 -2.23 -38.71
N ASN A 425 36.92 -3.36 -38.83
CA ASN A 425 37.36 -4.55 -39.59
C ASN A 425 38.79 -5.03 -39.21
N ARG A 426 39.08 -5.04 -37.90
CA ARG A 426 40.37 -5.42 -37.30
C ARG A 426 40.21 -6.57 -36.31
N THR A 427 41.32 -7.22 -35.95
CA THR A 427 41.31 -8.22 -34.87
C THR A 427 41.28 -7.52 -33.49
N PRO A 428 40.73 -8.16 -32.44
CA PRO A 428 40.72 -7.57 -31.09
C PRO A 428 42.12 -7.19 -30.56
N GLN A 429 43.16 -7.93 -30.96
CA GLN A 429 44.55 -7.67 -30.61
C GLN A 429 45.11 -6.37 -31.21
N GLN A 430 44.54 -5.90 -32.33
CA GLN A 430 44.93 -4.66 -33.02
C GLN A 430 44.26 -3.41 -32.44
N VAL A 431 43.37 -3.55 -31.46
CA VAL A 431 42.58 -2.41 -30.92
C VAL A 431 42.55 -2.36 -29.38
N THR A 432 43.44 -3.07 -28.68
CA THR A 432 43.45 -3.17 -27.21
C THR A 432 43.68 -1.83 -26.50
N GLY A 433 44.27 -0.83 -27.18
CA GLY A 433 44.42 0.54 -26.68
C GLY A 433 43.11 1.19 -26.23
N ILE A 434 41.95 0.77 -26.77
CA ILE A 434 40.64 1.27 -26.34
C ILE A 434 40.38 1.04 -24.84
N LEU A 435 40.95 -0.02 -24.25
CA LEU A 435 40.78 -0.38 -22.84
C LEU A 435 41.36 0.67 -21.87
N CYS A 436 42.28 1.54 -22.31
CA CYS A 436 42.82 2.62 -21.47
C CYS A 436 42.32 4.03 -21.84
N LEU A 437 41.49 4.16 -22.89
CA LEU A 437 40.97 5.44 -23.39
C LEU A 437 39.56 5.76 -22.89
N LEU A 438 38.73 4.73 -22.70
CA LEU A 438 37.35 4.89 -22.24
C LEU A 438 37.29 5.14 -20.73
N GLY A 439 36.64 6.22 -20.29
CA GLY A 439 36.41 6.52 -18.88
C GLY A 439 35.30 5.66 -18.25
N SER A 440 34.82 6.10 -17.09
CA SER A 440 33.59 5.63 -16.41
C SER A 440 33.27 4.12 -16.58
N PRO A 441 34.13 3.21 -16.09
CA PRO A 441 34.02 1.77 -16.37
C PRO A 441 32.66 1.17 -16.05
N SER A 442 32.03 1.59 -14.96
CA SER A 442 30.69 1.16 -14.52
C SER A 442 29.60 1.41 -15.58
N ILE A 443 29.70 2.46 -16.39
CA ILE A 443 28.69 2.78 -17.41
C ILE A 443 28.84 1.82 -18.60
N TRP A 444 30.07 1.62 -19.09
CA TRP A 444 30.36 0.62 -20.13
C TRP A 444 30.00 -0.80 -19.67
N GLU A 445 30.25 -1.15 -18.41
CA GLU A 445 29.91 -2.45 -17.82
C GLU A 445 28.41 -2.67 -17.58
N ARG A 446 27.59 -1.61 -17.51
CA ARG A 446 26.14 -1.71 -17.29
C ARG A 446 25.31 -1.53 -18.57
N THR A 447 25.91 -1.04 -19.66
CA THR A 447 25.22 -0.70 -20.91
C THR A 447 25.10 -1.89 -21.89
N SER A 448 24.05 -1.88 -22.72
CA SER A 448 23.77 -2.84 -23.80
C SER A 448 24.71 -2.71 -25.01
N ALA A 449 24.96 -3.83 -25.72
CA ALA A 449 25.81 -3.87 -26.92
C ALA A 449 25.37 -2.94 -28.07
N GLU A 450 24.07 -2.66 -28.23
CA GLU A 450 23.55 -1.70 -29.21
C GLU A 450 24.02 -0.27 -28.92
N ASN A 451 23.93 0.15 -27.65
CA ASN A 451 24.44 1.45 -27.20
C ASN A 451 25.98 1.51 -27.22
N HIS A 452 26.69 0.40 -26.94
CA HIS A 452 28.15 0.31 -27.18
C HIS A 452 28.48 0.55 -28.66
N ARG A 453 27.81 -0.17 -29.58
CA ARG A 453 28.01 -0.02 -31.02
C ARG A 453 27.70 1.39 -31.48
N SER A 454 26.59 1.97 -31.04
CA SER A 454 26.18 3.34 -31.41
C SER A 454 27.19 4.39 -30.94
N ALA A 455 27.65 4.30 -29.69
CA ALA A 455 28.68 5.21 -29.17
C ALA A 455 30.02 5.03 -29.90
N LEU A 456 30.51 3.80 -30.04
CA LEU A 456 31.78 3.50 -30.69
C LEU A 456 31.78 3.91 -32.17
N THR A 457 30.70 3.67 -32.92
CA THR A 457 30.57 4.12 -34.31
C THR A 457 30.57 5.65 -34.40
N HIS A 458 29.87 6.35 -33.50
CA HIS A 458 29.92 7.81 -33.44
C HIS A 458 31.34 8.32 -33.12
N MET A 459 32.07 7.65 -32.23
CA MET A 459 33.44 8.03 -31.87
C MET A 459 34.41 7.82 -33.03
N VAL A 460 34.35 6.68 -33.73
CA VAL A 460 35.16 6.41 -34.93
C VAL A 460 34.94 7.45 -36.03
N ALA A 461 33.72 8.01 -36.13
CA ALA A 461 33.39 9.03 -37.11
C ALA A 461 33.67 10.49 -36.67
N ASN A 462 33.88 10.77 -35.37
CA ASN A 462 33.91 12.14 -34.84
C ASN A 462 35.04 12.45 -33.82
N THR A 463 35.90 11.49 -33.45
CA THR A 463 37.03 11.72 -32.53
C THR A 463 38.31 11.00 -32.97
N ASP A 464 39.43 11.34 -32.33
CA ASP A 464 40.75 10.72 -32.48
C ASP A 464 40.86 9.29 -31.90
N VAL A 465 39.73 8.63 -31.59
CA VAL A 465 39.69 7.31 -30.91
C VAL A 465 40.49 6.22 -31.64
N VAL A 466 40.51 6.23 -32.97
CA VAL A 466 41.26 5.23 -33.76
C VAL A 466 42.76 5.51 -33.68
N GLU A 467 43.19 6.76 -33.91
CA GLU A 467 44.60 7.16 -33.85
C GLU A 467 45.19 6.91 -32.45
N LYS A 468 44.47 7.28 -31.38
CA LYS A 468 44.94 7.03 -30.02
C LYS A 468 44.86 5.55 -29.63
N THR A 469 43.89 4.79 -30.17
CA THR A 469 43.92 3.32 -29.98
C THR A 469 45.19 2.74 -30.58
N ASP A 470 45.57 3.15 -31.79
CA ASP A 470 46.75 2.62 -32.48
C ASP A 470 48.04 3.02 -31.76
N TYR A 471 48.09 4.23 -31.19
CA TYR A 471 49.19 4.69 -30.33
C TYR A 471 49.33 3.88 -29.02
N PHE A 472 48.23 3.60 -28.31
CA PHE A 472 48.28 2.92 -27.01
C PHE A 472 48.19 1.38 -27.08
N THR A 473 47.78 0.80 -28.22
CA THR A 473 47.70 -0.66 -28.41
C THR A 473 49.04 -1.38 -28.18
N PRO A 474 50.22 -0.89 -28.63
CA PRO A 474 51.50 -1.49 -28.30
C PRO A 474 51.78 -1.56 -26.78
N LEU A 475 51.43 -0.51 -26.03
CA LEU A 475 51.63 -0.41 -24.58
C LEU A 475 50.68 -1.35 -23.82
N VAL A 476 49.38 -1.34 -24.17
CA VAL A 476 48.40 -2.27 -23.58
C VAL A 476 48.76 -3.70 -23.93
N ASN A 477 49.15 -4.01 -25.17
CA ASN A 477 49.63 -5.35 -25.54
C ASN A 477 50.93 -5.75 -24.81
N SER A 478 51.77 -4.79 -24.39
CA SER A 478 52.93 -5.09 -23.55
C SER A 478 52.51 -5.46 -22.12
N ALA A 479 51.59 -4.70 -21.51
CA ALA A 479 51.03 -5.04 -20.20
C ALA A 479 50.26 -6.37 -20.22
N LEU A 480 49.47 -6.64 -21.26
CA LEU A 480 48.80 -7.92 -21.47
C LEU A 480 49.81 -9.07 -21.61
N ARG A 481 50.95 -8.86 -22.29
CA ARG A 481 52.04 -9.85 -22.35
C ARG A 481 52.71 -10.05 -21.00
N GLN A 482 53.02 -8.99 -20.24
CA GLN A 482 53.58 -9.13 -18.89
C GLN A 482 52.65 -9.93 -17.96
N LEU A 483 51.33 -9.73 -18.06
CA LEU A 483 50.32 -10.52 -17.35
C LEU A 483 50.16 -11.96 -17.88
N SER A 484 50.75 -12.32 -19.03
CA SER A 484 50.58 -13.63 -19.69
C SER A 484 51.87 -14.44 -19.88
N LEU A 485 53.05 -13.83 -19.73
CA LEU A 485 54.36 -14.41 -20.13
C LEU A 485 54.87 -15.54 -19.23
N ASN A 486 54.16 -15.87 -18.15
CA ASN A 486 54.43 -17.05 -17.32
C ASN A 486 53.96 -18.37 -17.97
N HIS A 487 53.54 -18.37 -19.24
CA HIS A 487 53.01 -19.54 -19.96
C HIS A 487 53.91 -19.98 -21.13
N SER A 488 55.08 -20.55 -20.82
CA SER A 488 55.79 -21.41 -21.78
C SER A 488 56.72 -22.43 -21.11
N PHE A 489 56.28 -23.69 -21.06
CA PHE A 489 56.97 -24.77 -21.80
C PHE A 489 56.00 -25.93 -22.10
N ARG A 490 56.45 -26.81 -23.01
CA ARG A 490 55.73 -27.88 -23.73
C ARG A 490 54.87 -28.83 -22.86
N ASP A 491 53.72 -29.34 -23.32
CA ASP A 491 53.44 -30.19 -24.51
C ASP A 491 54.14 -31.58 -24.48
N GLU A 492 53.38 -32.64 -24.16
CA GLU A 492 53.47 -33.94 -24.83
C GLU A 492 52.07 -34.60 -24.91
N THR A 493 51.74 -35.20 -26.06
CA THR A 493 50.58 -36.09 -26.26
C THR A 493 51.04 -37.36 -26.97
N PRO A 494 50.68 -38.55 -26.46
CA PRO A 494 49.98 -39.53 -27.30
C PRO A 494 48.77 -40.16 -26.55
N VAL A 495 47.54 -40.34 -27.07
CA VAL A 495 47.03 -40.94 -28.33
C VAL A 495 46.64 -42.44 -28.17
N ILE A 496 45.35 -42.76 -28.42
CA ILE A 496 44.75 -44.11 -28.69
C ILE A 496 44.64 -45.05 -27.44
N ASN A 497 43.65 -45.95 -27.23
CA ASN A 497 42.75 -46.73 -28.13
C ASN A 497 41.32 -47.02 -27.57
N LEU A 498 40.52 -47.81 -28.32
CA LEU A 498 39.16 -48.32 -28.04
C LEU A 498 39.11 -49.61 -27.17
N GLN A 499 37.87 -50.05 -26.86
CA GLN A 499 37.36 -51.41 -26.47
C GLN A 499 37.03 -51.62 -24.97
N SER A 500 36.14 -52.54 -24.55
CA SER A 500 34.77 -52.98 -24.96
C SER A 500 34.32 -54.15 -24.05
N SER A 501 33.00 -54.38 -23.86
CA SER A 501 32.40 -55.54 -23.10
C SER A 501 32.71 -55.59 -21.58
N SER A 502 31.99 -56.28 -20.68
CA SER A 502 30.97 -57.35 -20.78
C SER A 502 29.93 -57.34 -19.62
N LEU A 503 28.78 -57.99 -19.82
CA LEU A 503 27.89 -58.61 -18.79
C LEU A 503 28.25 -60.11 -18.62
N PRO A 504 27.70 -60.93 -17.68
CA PRO A 504 26.50 -60.79 -16.82
C PRO A 504 26.85 -60.85 -15.29
N ALA A 505 26.17 -61.45 -14.28
CA ALA A 505 25.03 -62.39 -14.19
C ALA A 505 24.44 -62.54 -12.75
N ILE A 506 23.28 -63.24 -12.62
CA ILE A 506 22.93 -64.35 -11.67
C ILE A 506 23.34 -64.21 -10.18
N THR A 507 22.50 -64.37 -9.13
CA THR A 507 21.08 -64.80 -8.93
C THR A 507 20.61 -64.45 -7.50
N ASN A 508 19.31 -64.21 -7.26
CA ASN A 508 18.45 -65.08 -6.41
C ASN A 508 17.06 -64.50 -6.07
N MET A 509 16.06 -65.40 -6.02
CA MET A 509 14.70 -65.28 -5.48
C MET A 509 14.32 -66.70 -5.00
N PRO A 510 13.55 -66.89 -3.91
CA PRO A 510 12.10 -67.17 -4.13
C PRO A 510 11.11 -66.89 -2.97
N GLN A 511 9.91 -66.37 -3.33
CA GLN A 511 8.56 -66.78 -2.81
C GLN A 511 8.22 -66.47 -1.32
N LEU A 512 6.96 -66.36 -0.83
CA LEU A 512 5.55 -66.37 -1.30
C LEU A 512 4.72 -65.53 -0.27
N SER A 513 3.44 -65.09 -0.36
CA SER A 513 2.27 -65.45 -1.18
C SER A 513 1.20 -64.33 -1.33
N ARG A 514 0.15 -64.64 -2.12
CA ARG A 514 -1.27 -64.19 -2.13
C ARG A 514 -1.86 -63.79 -0.75
N THR A 515 -2.86 -62.90 -0.66
CA THR A 515 -4.16 -62.94 -1.40
C THR A 515 -4.72 -61.58 -1.87
N SER A 516 -5.75 -61.63 -2.71
CA SER A 516 -6.56 -60.51 -3.22
C SER A 516 -8.05 -60.90 -3.13
N PRO A 517 -8.96 -59.92 -3.09
CA PRO A 517 -10.01 -59.89 -4.11
C PRO A 517 -10.08 -58.55 -4.87
N ARG A 518 -10.99 -58.48 -5.85
CA ARG A 518 -11.16 -57.40 -6.84
C ARG A 518 -12.49 -56.61 -6.61
N PRO A 519 -12.74 -55.49 -7.31
CA PRO A 519 -13.65 -54.43 -6.83
C PRO A 519 -15.13 -54.67 -7.14
N PHE A 520 -16.00 -53.92 -6.43
CA PHE A 520 -17.41 -53.75 -6.76
C PHE A 520 -17.82 -52.27 -6.89
N ILE A 521 -18.09 -51.89 -8.14
CA ILE A 521 -19.21 -51.09 -8.65
C ILE A 521 -19.89 -50.09 -7.67
N ALA A 522 -19.92 -48.82 -8.06
CA ALA A 522 -20.63 -47.75 -7.36
C ALA A 522 -22.17 -47.92 -7.33
N SER A 523 -22.82 -47.26 -6.38
CA SER A 523 -24.28 -47.04 -6.38
C SER A 523 -24.63 -45.70 -5.72
N PRO A 524 -25.79 -45.08 -6.05
CA PRO A 524 -26.00 -43.66 -5.78
C PRO A 524 -26.46 -43.39 -4.34
N CYS A 525 -26.02 -42.27 -3.78
CA CYS A 525 -26.55 -41.78 -2.52
C CYS A 525 -28.02 -41.34 -2.72
N ARG A 526 -28.97 -42.02 -2.07
CA ARG A 526 -30.40 -41.67 -2.11
C ARG A 526 -30.71 -40.59 -1.09
N SER A 527 -31.53 -39.62 -1.50
CA SER A 527 -32.13 -38.62 -0.61
C SER A 527 -32.99 -39.29 0.47
N LEU A 528 -32.65 -39.06 1.74
CA LEU A 528 -33.50 -39.39 2.88
C LEU A 528 -34.41 -38.20 3.20
N HIS A 529 -35.58 -38.17 2.57
CA HIS A 529 -36.73 -37.45 3.13
C HIS A 529 -37.55 -38.40 4.00
N THR A 530 -38.15 -37.84 5.05
CA THR A 530 -39.11 -38.50 5.96
C THR A 530 -38.54 -39.58 6.88
N ALA A 531 -37.99 -39.15 8.01
CA ALA A 531 -37.99 -39.90 9.26
C ALA A 531 -38.61 -39.01 10.35
N ALA A 532 -39.41 -39.59 11.26
CA ALA A 532 -40.07 -38.85 12.33
C ALA A 532 -39.11 -38.50 13.48
N GLU A 533 -39.50 -37.53 14.30
CA GLU A 533 -38.68 -36.95 15.37
C GLU A 533 -38.30 -37.97 16.46
N ALA A 534 -37.07 -38.47 16.39
CA ALA A 534 -36.40 -39.15 17.50
C ALA A 534 -35.56 -38.11 18.26
N VAL A 535 -35.94 -37.79 19.49
CA VAL A 535 -35.22 -36.82 20.34
C VAL A 535 -33.77 -37.29 20.52
N SER A 536 -32.81 -36.45 20.11
CA SER A 536 -31.39 -36.81 20.14
C SER A 536 -30.88 -36.96 21.59
N PRO A 537 -30.13 -38.03 21.94
CA PRO A 537 -29.74 -38.29 23.33
C PRO A 537 -29.02 -37.13 24.02
N TRP A 538 -28.15 -36.42 23.30
CA TRP A 538 -27.40 -35.27 23.81
C TRP A 538 -28.29 -34.14 24.35
N LYS A 539 -29.51 -33.97 23.83
CA LYS A 539 -30.47 -32.97 24.32
C LYS A 539 -30.97 -33.29 25.73
N ALA A 540 -31.38 -34.54 25.94
CA ALA A 540 -31.87 -34.98 27.25
C ALA A 540 -30.77 -34.90 28.31
N SER A 541 -29.54 -35.27 27.94
CA SER A 541 -28.33 -35.07 28.75
C SER A 541 -28.08 -33.59 29.07
N SER A 542 -28.19 -32.69 28.08
CA SER A 542 -28.03 -31.24 28.28
C SER A 542 -29.06 -30.66 29.26
N ILE A 543 -30.34 -31.00 29.08
CA ILE A 543 -31.44 -30.53 29.92
C ILE A 543 -31.28 -31.07 31.36
N ALA A 544 -30.83 -32.33 31.53
CA ALA A 544 -30.52 -32.89 32.84
C ALA A 544 -29.34 -32.17 33.51
N ALA A 545 -28.22 -31.99 32.81
CA ALA A 545 -27.03 -31.31 33.32
C ALA A 545 -27.31 -29.85 33.76
N VAL A 546 -28.15 -29.14 33.02
CA VAL A 546 -28.62 -27.80 33.41
C VAL A 546 -29.57 -27.88 34.62
N SER A 547 -30.56 -28.77 34.60
CA SER A 547 -31.52 -28.92 35.72
C SER A 547 -30.84 -29.26 37.05
N GLU A 548 -29.87 -30.17 37.04
CA GLU A 548 -29.07 -30.54 38.22
C GLU A 548 -28.08 -29.45 38.67
N THR A 549 -27.85 -28.41 37.86
CA THR A 549 -27.04 -27.24 38.23
C THR A 549 -27.86 -26.20 38.99
N PHE A 550 -29.19 -26.18 38.81
CA PHE A 550 -30.13 -25.22 39.45
C PHE A 550 -31.30 -25.89 40.20
N PRO A 551 -31.03 -26.81 41.16
CA PRO A 551 -32.08 -27.51 41.90
C PRO A 551 -32.92 -26.54 42.75
N GLY A 552 -34.21 -26.40 42.43
CA GLY A 552 -35.16 -25.54 43.14
C GLY A 552 -35.69 -24.32 42.36
N SER A 553 -35.35 -24.19 41.08
CA SER A 553 -36.01 -23.23 40.18
C SER A 553 -37.48 -23.66 39.92
N ASN A 554 -38.45 -22.81 40.29
CA ASN A 554 -39.89 -23.14 40.19
C ASN A 554 -40.45 -23.09 38.75
N GLY A 555 -39.64 -22.66 37.78
CA GLY A 555 -39.79 -23.03 36.38
C GLY A 555 -38.46 -23.63 35.93
N GLY A 556 -38.51 -24.79 35.28
CA GLY A 556 -37.34 -25.34 34.60
C GLY A 556 -37.02 -24.52 33.34
N TYR A 557 -35.75 -24.53 32.93
CA TYR A 557 -35.34 -23.86 31.69
C TYR A 557 -36.03 -24.45 30.46
N SER A 558 -36.19 -23.64 29.41
CA SER A 558 -36.60 -24.12 28.09
C SER A 558 -35.53 -25.03 27.46
N GLU A 559 -35.92 -25.82 26.46
CA GLU A 559 -34.98 -26.61 25.66
C GLU A 559 -33.93 -25.69 24.99
N ASP A 560 -34.37 -24.56 24.44
CA ASP A 560 -33.51 -23.57 23.79
C ASP A 560 -32.51 -22.93 24.78
N ALA A 561 -32.95 -22.49 25.96
CA ALA A 561 -32.06 -21.95 26.98
C ALA A 561 -31.09 -23.01 27.54
N SER A 562 -31.55 -24.26 27.70
CA SER A 562 -30.72 -25.38 28.17
C SER A 562 -29.62 -25.73 27.16
N ILE A 563 -29.97 -25.82 25.87
CA ILE A 563 -29.01 -26.09 24.78
C ILE A 563 -28.04 -24.92 24.62
N LEU A 564 -28.54 -23.67 24.70
CA LEU A 564 -27.69 -22.48 24.65
C LEU A 564 -26.68 -22.46 25.81
N LEU A 565 -27.12 -22.74 27.05
CA LEU A 565 -26.24 -22.72 28.22
C LEU A 565 -25.19 -23.84 28.16
N ALA A 566 -25.55 -25.04 27.71
CA ALA A 566 -24.61 -26.13 27.45
C ALA A 566 -23.57 -25.73 26.39
N PHE A 567 -24.00 -25.13 25.28
CA PHE A 567 -23.12 -24.63 24.22
C PHE A 567 -22.20 -23.50 24.70
N LEU A 568 -22.70 -22.53 25.46
CA LEU A 568 -21.89 -21.43 25.99
C LEU A 568 -20.83 -21.93 26.99
N SER A 569 -21.10 -23.02 27.73
CA SER A 569 -20.17 -23.55 28.73
C SER A 569 -18.83 -24.07 28.17
N VAL A 570 -18.77 -24.38 26.86
CA VAL A 570 -17.56 -24.83 26.15
C VAL A 570 -16.87 -23.74 25.32
N LEU A 571 -17.35 -22.49 25.36
CA LEU A 571 -16.61 -21.34 24.85
C LEU A 571 -15.56 -20.85 25.87
N ALA A 572 -14.69 -19.91 25.46
CA ALA A 572 -13.84 -19.19 26.41
C ALA A 572 -14.71 -18.35 27.37
N VAL A 573 -15.00 -18.88 28.56
CA VAL A 573 -15.95 -18.29 29.53
C VAL A 573 -15.45 -16.98 30.15
N SER A 574 -14.12 -16.83 30.25
CA SER A 574 -13.46 -15.59 30.69
C SER A 574 -13.54 -14.42 29.69
N GLU A 575 -14.21 -14.59 28.56
CA GLU A 575 -14.23 -13.67 27.42
C GLU A 575 -15.67 -13.30 27.03
N LYS A 576 -15.86 -12.06 26.57
CA LYS A 576 -17.18 -11.54 26.18
C LYS A 576 -17.72 -12.21 24.92
N VAL A 577 -18.81 -12.98 25.05
CA VAL A 577 -19.51 -13.61 23.92
C VAL A 577 -20.39 -12.58 23.20
N PRO A 578 -20.13 -12.22 21.93
CA PRO A 578 -21.00 -11.33 21.17
C PRO A 578 -22.14 -12.11 20.48
N LEU A 579 -23.35 -11.56 20.41
CA LEU A 579 -24.48 -12.20 19.70
C LEU A 579 -24.17 -12.45 18.21
N ASP A 580 -23.36 -11.56 17.62
CA ASP A 580 -22.81 -11.61 16.24
C ASP A 580 -21.92 -12.85 15.99
N LEU A 581 -21.29 -13.43 17.02
CA LEU A 581 -20.49 -14.66 16.89
C LEU A 581 -21.36 -15.88 16.57
N LEU A 582 -22.48 -16.00 17.28
CA LEU A 582 -23.32 -17.20 17.25
C LEU A 582 -24.19 -17.22 15.99
N SER A 583 -24.86 -16.11 15.72
CA SER A 583 -25.71 -15.92 14.56
C SER A 583 -24.95 -16.05 13.24
N ARG A 584 -23.76 -15.44 13.12
CA ARG A 584 -22.91 -15.57 11.91
C ARG A 584 -22.25 -16.94 11.77
N GLY A 585 -21.95 -17.63 12.86
CA GLY A 585 -21.42 -19.00 12.80
C GLY A 585 -22.45 -20.01 12.28
N ALA A 586 -23.73 -19.80 12.60
CA ALA A 586 -24.85 -20.59 12.10
C ALA A 586 -25.34 -20.19 10.69
N ALA A 587 -25.10 -18.94 10.27
CA ALA A 587 -25.52 -18.45 8.95
C ALA A 587 -24.87 -19.24 7.78
N PRO A 588 -25.50 -19.23 6.57
CA PRO A 588 -24.83 -19.66 5.34
C PRO A 588 -23.54 -18.86 5.12
N ARG A 589 -22.43 -19.56 4.85
CA ARG A 589 -21.11 -18.96 4.62
C ARG A 589 -20.86 -18.80 3.13
N ARG A 590 -20.27 -17.67 2.74
CA ARG A 590 -19.88 -17.37 1.37
C ARG A 590 -18.42 -17.77 1.15
N ARG A 591 -18.10 -18.57 0.11
CA ARG A 591 -16.72 -19.04 -0.17
C ARG A 591 -16.42 -19.16 -1.67
N TRP A 592 -15.14 -19.23 -2.03
CA TRP A 592 -14.69 -19.38 -3.43
C TRP A 592 -14.72 -20.85 -3.89
N ASN A 593 -15.45 -21.13 -4.97
CA ASN A 593 -15.42 -22.44 -5.64
C ASN A 593 -14.20 -22.58 -6.58
N MET A 594 -13.97 -23.76 -7.15
CA MET A 594 -12.82 -24.05 -8.04
C MET A 594 -12.77 -23.20 -9.33
N ARG A 595 -13.86 -22.51 -9.69
CA ARG A 595 -13.92 -21.59 -10.83
C ARG A 595 -13.61 -20.14 -10.44
N GLY A 596 -13.43 -19.85 -9.15
CA GLY A 596 -13.32 -18.48 -8.65
C GLY A 596 -14.66 -17.74 -8.57
N GLU A 597 -15.78 -18.47 -8.60
CA GLU A 597 -17.12 -17.94 -8.34
C GLU A 597 -17.42 -18.02 -6.83
N ILE A 598 -18.37 -17.22 -6.33
CA ILE A 598 -18.82 -17.30 -4.93
C ILE A 598 -19.96 -18.32 -4.83
N GLU A 599 -19.79 -19.32 -3.97
CA GLU A 599 -20.85 -20.25 -3.54
C GLU A 599 -21.24 -20.01 -2.07
N GLU A 600 -22.46 -20.40 -1.71
CA GLU A 600 -22.98 -20.31 -0.33
C GLU A 600 -23.24 -21.71 0.24
N VAL A 601 -22.73 -21.95 1.46
CA VAL A 601 -22.74 -23.25 2.13
C VAL A 601 -23.30 -23.12 3.53
N ASP A 602 -24.42 -23.82 3.79
CA ASP A 602 -25.11 -23.86 5.08
C ASP A 602 -24.22 -24.43 6.20
N ALA A 603 -24.49 -24.08 7.46
CA ALA A 603 -23.74 -24.61 8.60
C ALA A 603 -24.05 -26.09 8.88
N VAL A 604 -25.25 -26.58 8.55
CA VAL A 604 -25.60 -28.00 8.62
C VAL A 604 -24.71 -28.83 7.70
N ALA A 605 -24.34 -28.31 6.52
CA ALA A 605 -23.40 -28.97 5.62
C ALA A 605 -21.95 -29.02 6.16
N ALA A 606 -21.61 -28.20 7.16
CA ALA A 606 -20.36 -28.23 7.91
C ALA A 606 -20.42 -29.13 9.17
N GLY A 607 -21.56 -29.79 9.44
CA GLY A 607 -21.77 -30.64 10.61
C GLY A 607 -22.39 -29.95 11.82
N LEU A 608 -22.96 -28.74 11.67
CA LEU A 608 -23.77 -28.13 12.73
C LEU A 608 -25.09 -28.90 12.86
N ALA A 609 -25.44 -29.29 14.09
CA ALA A 609 -26.67 -30.02 14.38
C ALA A 609 -27.90 -29.16 14.02
N PRO A 610 -28.95 -29.71 13.38
CA PRO A 610 -30.09 -28.94 12.89
C PRO A 610 -30.76 -28.06 13.95
N GLU A 611 -30.77 -28.49 15.21
CA GLU A 611 -31.42 -27.75 16.30
C GLU A 611 -30.52 -26.65 16.89
N VAL A 612 -29.20 -26.88 16.94
CA VAL A 612 -28.23 -25.81 17.26
C VAL A 612 -28.24 -24.75 16.15
N TYR A 613 -28.28 -25.17 14.88
CA TYR A 613 -28.48 -24.29 13.73
C TYR A 613 -29.78 -23.49 13.83
N SER A 614 -30.91 -24.16 14.10
CA SER A 614 -32.25 -23.56 14.16
C SER A 614 -32.42 -22.60 15.35
N LEU A 615 -31.72 -22.85 16.46
CA LEU A 615 -31.63 -21.94 17.61
C LEU A 615 -30.75 -20.72 17.29
N LEU A 616 -29.51 -20.93 16.84
CA LEU A 616 -28.54 -19.85 16.65
C LEU A 616 -28.83 -18.95 15.43
N SER A 617 -29.49 -19.47 14.39
CA SER A 617 -29.95 -18.66 13.23
C SER A 617 -31.25 -17.89 13.51
N GLY A 618 -32.08 -18.38 14.44
CA GLY A 618 -33.35 -17.76 14.80
C GLY A 618 -33.17 -16.54 15.70
N SER A 619 -33.03 -15.34 15.11
CA SER A 619 -32.74 -14.10 15.86
C SER A 619 -33.71 -13.77 17.01
N SER A 620 -34.97 -14.21 16.97
CA SER A 620 -35.88 -14.13 18.12
C SER A 620 -35.52 -15.18 19.17
N ARG A 621 -35.61 -16.48 18.83
CA ARG A 621 -35.29 -17.61 19.71
C ARG A 621 -33.97 -17.46 20.46
N LEU A 622 -32.91 -17.03 19.77
CA LEU A 622 -31.62 -16.78 20.39
C LEU A 622 -31.69 -15.64 21.42
N SER A 623 -32.38 -14.56 21.11
CA SER A 623 -32.60 -13.43 22.03
C SER A 623 -33.49 -13.83 23.22
N ASP A 624 -34.53 -14.63 22.99
CA ASP A 624 -35.46 -15.11 24.01
C ASP A 624 -34.74 -16.06 24.99
N ALA A 625 -33.93 -16.99 24.46
CA ALA A 625 -33.08 -17.87 25.26
C ALA A 625 -32.00 -17.10 26.06
N PHE A 626 -31.37 -16.08 25.46
CA PHE A 626 -30.45 -15.21 26.21
C PHE A 626 -31.15 -14.43 27.33
N HIS A 627 -32.39 -13.98 27.11
CA HIS A 627 -33.16 -13.27 28.12
C HIS A 627 -33.59 -14.20 29.28
N GLU A 628 -33.93 -15.45 28.99
CA GLU A 628 -34.21 -16.47 30.02
C GLU A 628 -32.98 -16.75 30.90
N LEU A 629 -31.80 -16.89 30.30
CA LEU A 629 -30.53 -17.07 31.01
C LEU A 629 -30.06 -15.81 31.77
N GLU A 630 -30.48 -14.62 31.34
CA GLU A 630 -30.25 -13.36 32.04
C GLU A 630 -31.16 -13.25 33.28
N LEU A 631 -32.45 -13.61 33.16
CA LEU A 631 -33.40 -13.65 34.27
C LEU A 631 -32.99 -14.65 35.37
N SER A 632 -32.32 -15.75 35.00
CA SER A 632 -31.78 -16.72 35.97
C SER A 632 -30.41 -16.34 36.56
N SER A 633 -29.82 -15.22 36.13
CA SER A 633 -28.43 -14.82 36.43
C SER A 633 -27.36 -15.82 35.97
N ALA A 634 -27.66 -16.72 35.01
CA ALA A 634 -26.67 -17.62 34.42
C ALA A 634 -25.72 -16.88 33.47
N VAL A 635 -26.23 -15.88 32.74
CA VAL A 635 -25.44 -14.92 31.96
C VAL A 635 -25.73 -13.49 32.41
N SER A 636 -24.81 -12.57 32.10
CA SER A 636 -24.95 -11.14 32.32
C SER A 636 -24.78 -10.38 31.02
N LYS A 637 -25.72 -9.48 30.70
CA LYS A 637 -25.63 -8.63 29.51
C LYS A 637 -24.82 -7.36 29.78
N ASN A 638 -23.90 -7.04 28.88
CA ASN A 638 -23.10 -5.83 28.90
C ASN A 638 -23.73 -4.69 28.08
N VAL A 639 -23.33 -3.46 28.36
CA VAL A 639 -23.75 -2.23 27.64
C VAL A 639 -23.38 -2.25 26.14
N ASP A 640 -22.43 -3.09 25.73
CA ASP A 640 -21.99 -3.26 24.34
C ASP A 640 -22.65 -4.45 23.61
N GLU A 641 -23.82 -4.89 24.06
CA GLU A 641 -24.60 -6.02 23.50
C GLU A 641 -23.81 -7.35 23.42
N THR A 642 -22.84 -7.52 24.32
CA THR A 642 -22.13 -8.78 24.58
C THR A 642 -22.58 -9.40 25.90
N TYR A 643 -22.35 -10.70 26.07
CA TYR A 643 -22.73 -11.47 27.25
C TYR A 643 -21.50 -12.07 27.94
N ASN A 644 -21.52 -12.13 29.27
CA ASN A 644 -20.57 -12.91 30.07
C ASN A 644 -21.32 -14.08 30.72
N LEU A 645 -20.75 -15.28 30.68
CA LEU A 645 -21.25 -16.48 31.37
C LEU A 645 -20.55 -16.62 32.72
N ASP A 646 -21.25 -17.07 33.77
CA ASP A 646 -20.62 -17.38 35.06
C ASP A 646 -19.78 -18.67 34.98
N GLU A 647 -18.51 -18.59 35.39
CA GLU A 647 -17.57 -19.72 35.33
C GLU A 647 -17.94 -20.86 36.29
N SER A 648 -18.58 -20.57 37.43
CA SER A 648 -18.99 -21.62 38.37
C SER A 648 -20.17 -22.43 37.83
N ILE A 649 -21.09 -21.78 37.12
CA ILE A 649 -22.19 -22.40 36.38
C ILE A 649 -21.63 -23.18 35.17
N ALA A 650 -20.72 -22.58 34.41
CA ALA A 650 -20.09 -23.23 33.25
C ALA A 650 -19.35 -24.51 33.65
N SER A 651 -18.55 -24.49 34.72
CA SER A 651 -17.82 -25.69 35.19
C SER A 651 -18.77 -26.78 35.64
N ARG A 652 -19.80 -26.44 36.44
CA ARG A 652 -20.83 -27.40 36.91
C ARG A 652 -21.55 -28.12 35.78
N ILE A 653 -21.73 -27.46 34.62
CA ILE A 653 -22.36 -28.06 33.43
C ILE A 653 -21.35 -28.96 32.70
N ARG A 654 -20.11 -28.49 32.47
CA ARG A 654 -19.03 -29.32 31.88
C ARG A 654 -18.71 -30.57 32.70
N GLU A 655 -18.91 -30.52 34.02
CA GLU A 655 -18.73 -31.64 34.96
C GLU A 655 -19.91 -32.64 34.97
N ARG A 656 -21.09 -32.24 34.47
CA ARG A 656 -22.32 -33.07 34.41
C ARG A 656 -22.61 -33.66 33.04
N LEU A 657 -22.22 -32.97 31.96
CA LEU A 657 -22.35 -33.49 30.60
C LEU A 657 -21.56 -34.80 30.45
N LEU A 658 -22.11 -35.78 29.74
CA LEU A 658 -21.37 -36.99 29.40
C LEU A 658 -20.14 -36.63 28.54
N PRO A 659 -19.02 -37.39 28.62
CA PRO A 659 -17.81 -37.07 27.85
C PRO A 659 -18.04 -36.98 26.34
N GLU A 660 -18.96 -37.76 25.81
CA GLU A 660 -19.39 -37.75 24.41
C GLU A 660 -20.21 -36.49 24.05
N ASP A 661 -21.11 -36.04 24.92
CA ASP A 661 -21.86 -34.79 24.73
C ASP A 661 -20.94 -33.56 24.86
N LEU A 662 -19.99 -33.58 25.79
CA LEU A 662 -18.99 -32.53 25.95
C LEU A 662 -18.09 -32.41 24.70
N LEU A 663 -17.72 -33.54 24.09
CA LEU A 663 -16.99 -33.56 22.82
C LEU A 663 -17.86 -33.09 21.64
N PHE A 664 -19.14 -33.47 21.61
CA PHE A 664 -20.12 -32.94 20.66
C PHE A 664 -20.20 -31.42 20.76
N PHE A 665 -20.47 -30.84 21.93
CA PHE A 665 -20.58 -29.39 22.10
C PHE A 665 -19.28 -28.66 21.74
N ARG A 666 -18.10 -29.17 22.10
CA ARG A 666 -16.82 -28.59 21.65
C ARG A 666 -16.68 -28.58 20.12
N THR A 667 -17.14 -29.63 19.45
CA THR A 667 -17.13 -29.73 17.98
C THR A 667 -18.11 -28.74 17.35
N GLN A 668 -19.33 -28.63 17.90
CA GLN A 668 -20.33 -27.64 17.48
C GLN A 668 -19.82 -26.20 17.68
N ALA A 669 -19.19 -25.92 18.83
CA ALA A 669 -18.59 -24.64 19.14
C ALA A 669 -17.45 -24.27 18.18
N LEU A 670 -16.56 -25.22 17.86
CA LEU A 670 -15.53 -25.01 16.84
C LEU A 670 -16.16 -24.62 15.48
N ILE A 671 -17.19 -25.34 15.03
CA ILE A 671 -17.88 -25.08 13.77
C ILE A 671 -18.47 -23.66 13.73
N VAL A 672 -19.25 -23.27 14.73
CA VAL A 672 -19.83 -21.90 14.82
C VAL A 672 -18.73 -20.85 14.84
N VAL A 673 -17.73 -21.00 15.71
CA VAL A 673 -16.73 -19.97 15.97
C VAL A 673 -15.76 -19.77 14.80
N TYR A 674 -15.38 -20.83 14.07
CA TYR A 674 -14.59 -20.65 12.84
C TYR A 674 -15.45 -20.07 11.71
N ARG A 675 -16.72 -20.48 11.57
CA ARG A 675 -17.61 -19.95 10.52
C ARG A 675 -17.89 -18.45 10.67
N ALA A 676 -17.95 -17.94 11.90
CA ALA A 676 -18.17 -16.52 12.19
C ALA A 676 -17.01 -15.58 11.74
N ILE A 677 -15.80 -16.09 11.47
CA ILE A 677 -14.67 -15.25 11.02
C ILE A 677 -14.88 -14.83 9.54
N PRO A 678 -14.94 -13.53 9.21
CA PRO A 678 -15.16 -13.06 7.83
C PRO A 678 -13.95 -13.28 6.91
N TRP A 679 -14.14 -13.94 5.77
CA TRP A 679 -13.10 -14.08 4.73
C TRP A 679 -12.89 -12.77 3.93
N LYS A 680 -11.66 -12.50 3.47
CA LYS A 680 -11.30 -11.27 2.74
C LYS A 680 -12.11 -11.20 1.44
N TYR A 681 -12.62 -10.01 1.13
CA TYR A 681 -13.41 -9.70 -0.07
C TYR A 681 -14.77 -10.38 -0.23
N ILE A 682 -15.06 -11.47 0.50
CA ILE A 682 -16.37 -12.16 0.42
C ILE A 682 -17.35 -11.66 1.49
N GLU A 683 -16.86 -11.38 2.70
CA GLU A 683 -17.70 -11.11 3.87
C GLU A 683 -17.27 -9.82 4.59
N PRO A 684 -18.22 -8.99 5.08
CA PRO A 684 -17.90 -7.76 5.79
C PRO A 684 -17.29 -8.05 7.17
N VAL A 685 -16.33 -7.21 7.59
CA VAL A 685 -15.73 -7.29 8.93
C VAL A 685 -16.54 -6.47 9.92
N THR A 686 -17.04 -7.10 10.98
CA THR A 686 -17.75 -6.42 12.08
C THR A 686 -16.77 -5.94 13.16
N PRO A 687 -17.05 -4.84 13.90
CA PRO A 687 -16.17 -4.37 14.98
C PRO A 687 -15.92 -5.43 16.07
N THR A 688 -16.93 -6.27 16.32
CA THR A 688 -16.96 -7.43 17.21
C THR A 688 -16.06 -8.58 16.78
N THR A 689 -15.66 -8.69 15.51
CA THR A 689 -14.88 -9.82 14.95
C THR A 689 -13.58 -10.11 15.73
N LYS A 690 -12.98 -9.12 16.40
CA LYS A 690 -11.78 -9.32 17.24
C LYS A 690 -12.07 -10.14 18.51
N LEU A 691 -13.28 -10.07 19.05
CA LEU A 691 -13.74 -10.83 20.22
C LEU A 691 -13.99 -12.31 19.87
N PHE A 692 -14.02 -12.68 18.59
CA PHE A 692 -14.20 -14.07 18.16
C PHE A 692 -12.92 -14.90 18.35
N LEU A 693 -11.75 -14.25 18.36
CA LEU A 693 -10.43 -14.89 18.33
C LEU A 693 -10.07 -15.63 19.64
N PRO A 694 -10.39 -15.12 20.85
CA PRO A 694 -10.21 -15.87 22.09
C PRO A 694 -11.06 -17.15 22.13
N HIS A 695 -12.33 -17.07 21.72
CA HIS A 695 -13.19 -18.25 21.62
C HIS A 695 -12.66 -19.24 20.56
N LEU A 696 -12.16 -18.77 19.41
CA LEU A 696 -11.57 -19.63 18.37
C LEU A 696 -10.34 -20.37 18.90
N ARG A 697 -9.46 -19.65 19.61
CA ARG A 697 -8.28 -20.23 20.25
C ARG A 697 -8.67 -21.29 21.28
N HIS A 698 -9.66 -21.02 22.13
CA HIS A 698 -10.15 -21.96 23.14
C HIS A 698 -10.80 -23.20 22.51
N ALA A 699 -11.62 -23.03 21.46
CA ALA A 699 -12.21 -24.14 20.73
C ALA A 699 -11.10 -25.05 20.14
N LEU A 700 -10.15 -24.49 19.39
CA LEU A 700 -9.02 -25.23 18.83
C LEU A 700 -8.22 -25.98 19.91
N GLN A 701 -7.93 -25.35 21.04
CA GLN A 701 -7.20 -25.97 22.15
C GLN A 701 -8.00 -27.10 22.82
N THR A 702 -9.31 -26.95 23.00
CA THR A 702 -10.17 -27.97 23.63
C THR A 702 -10.58 -29.11 22.69
N THR A 703 -10.41 -28.93 21.37
CA THR A 703 -10.54 -29.97 20.34
C THR A 703 -9.20 -30.52 19.83
N HIS A 704 -8.05 -30.07 20.35
CA HIS A 704 -6.73 -30.27 19.71
C HIS A 704 -6.40 -31.73 19.41
N GLU A 705 -6.58 -32.62 20.38
CA GLU A 705 -6.35 -34.07 20.26
C GLU A 705 -7.39 -34.78 19.36
N HIS A 706 -8.46 -34.07 18.99
CA HIS A 706 -9.64 -34.56 18.29
C HIS A 706 -9.89 -33.78 16.96
N SER A 707 -8.89 -33.03 16.47
CA SER A 707 -8.96 -32.23 15.24
C SER A 707 -9.34 -33.04 13.98
N MET A 708 -8.96 -34.33 13.96
CA MET A 708 -9.25 -35.28 12.88
C MET A 708 -10.74 -35.67 12.77
N TYR A 709 -11.60 -35.34 13.74
CA TYR A 709 -13.03 -35.67 13.67
C TYR A 709 -13.87 -34.70 12.82
N LEU A 710 -13.33 -33.53 12.41
CA LEU A 710 -13.97 -32.74 11.36
C LEU A 710 -13.86 -33.49 10.02
N PRO A 711 -14.97 -33.66 9.27
CA PRO A 711 -14.94 -34.35 7.98
C PRO A 711 -13.92 -33.74 7.02
N ALA A 712 -13.32 -34.57 6.16
CA ALA A 712 -12.32 -34.12 5.19
C ALA A 712 -12.84 -33.05 4.19
N SER A 713 -14.16 -32.95 4.00
CA SER A 713 -14.84 -31.90 3.26
C SER A 713 -14.95 -30.55 3.98
N VAL A 714 -14.78 -30.53 5.31
CA VAL A 714 -14.97 -29.37 6.20
C VAL A 714 -13.63 -28.80 6.69
N ARG A 715 -12.61 -29.66 6.86
CA ARG A 715 -11.24 -29.22 7.19
C ARG A 715 -10.67 -28.14 6.24
N PRO A 716 -10.91 -28.17 4.92
CA PRO A 716 -10.61 -27.07 4.00
C PRO A 716 -11.09 -25.69 4.46
N ASP A 717 -12.36 -25.57 4.85
CA ASP A 717 -12.94 -24.29 5.29
C ASP A 717 -12.31 -23.83 6.61
N LEU A 718 -12.01 -24.75 7.54
CA LEU A 718 -11.30 -24.41 8.77
C LEU A 718 -9.89 -23.87 8.47
N VAL A 719 -9.12 -24.54 7.60
CA VAL A 719 -7.76 -24.10 7.26
C VAL A 719 -7.78 -22.71 6.62
N LEU A 720 -8.61 -22.49 5.61
CA LEU A 720 -8.76 -21.17 4.95
C LEU A 720 -9.19 -20.09 5.96
N THR A 721 -10.07 -20.43 6.91
CA THR A 721 -10.46 -19.54 8.01
C THR A 721 -9.31 -19.18 8.93
N LEU A 722 -8.44 -20.14 9.27
CA LEU A 722 -7.27 -19.88 10.13
C LEU A 722 -6.28 -18.94 9.44
N LEU A 723 -6.07 -19.10 8.13
CA LEU A 723 -5.29 -18.15 7.34
C LEU A 723 -5.87 -16.72 7.41
N GLU A 724 -7.20 -16.57 7.32
CA GLU A 724 -7.89 -15.27 7.46
C GLU A 724 -7.90 -14.72 8.89
N ALA A 725 -7.96 -15.59 9.90
CA ALA A 725 -7.86 -15.22 11.31
C ALA A 725 -6.48 -14.63 11.64
N SER A 726 -5.42 -15.06 10.96
CA SER A 726 -4.05 -14.57 11.14
C SER A 726 -3.86 -13.07 10.88
N ARG A 727 -4.81 -12.42 10.18
CA ARG A 727 -4.78 -10.97 9.91
C ARG A 727 -4.87 -10.15 11.20
N PHE A 728 -5.65 -10.61 12.18
CA PHE A 728 -6.16 -9.79 13.28
C PHE A 728 -5.30 -9.70 14.57
N PRO A 729 -4.57 -10.73 15.03
CA PRO A 729 -3.96 -10.72 16.37
C PRO A 729 -2.44 -10.43 16.37
N ASN A 730 -1.84 -10.47 17.56
CA ASN A 730 -0.39 -10.28 17.78
C ASN A 730 0.46 -11.47 17.27
N MET A 731 1.78 -11.27 17.18
CA MET A 731 2.71 -12.26 16.59
C MET A 731 2.62 -13.66 17.18
N ALA A 732 2.62 -13.81 18.51
CA ALA A 732 2.51 -15.12 19.16
C ALA A 732 1.21 -15.85 18.80
N SER A 733 0.12 -15.10 18.61
CA SER A 733 -1.16 -15.64 18.16
C SER A 733 -1.16 -15.95 16.66
N LYS A 734 -0.42 -15.21 15.83
CA LYS A 734 -0.24 -15.54 14.41
C LYS A 734 0.49 -16.87 14.24
N CYS A 735 1.58 -17.10 14.99
CA CYS A 735 2.27 -18.39 15.01
C CYS A 735 1.30 -19.52 15.35
N PHE A 736 0.63 -19.43 16.51
CA PHE A 736 -0.35 -20.44 16.94
C PHE A 736 -1.41 -20.74 15.87
N ILE A 737 -1.98 -19.72 15.23
CA ILE A 737 -3.01 -19.91 14.19
C ILE A 737 -2.43 -20.57 12.91
N MET A 738 -1.16 -20.32 12.54
CA MET A 738 -0.50 -21.06 11.44
C MET A 738 -0.22 -22.51 11.83
N ASP A 739 0.24 -22.76 13.05
CA ASP A 739 0.53 -24.11 13.55
C ASP A 739 -0.75 -24.98 13.58
N GLN A 740 -1.89 -24.38 13.92
CA GLN A 740 -3.20 -25.03 13.83
C GLN A 740 -3.69 -25.21 12.37
N ALA A 741 -3.36 -24.29 11.47
CA ALA A 741 -3.72 -24.40 10.04
C ALA A 741 -2.96 -25.56 9.36
N GLU A 742 -1.66 -25.68 9.61
CA GLU A 742 -0.86 -26.82 9.15
C GLU A 742 -1.36 -28.14 9.73
N HIS A 743 -1.67 -28.19 11.04
CA HIS A 743 -2.20 -29.40 11.68
C HIS A 743 -3.55 -29.83 11.08
N ALA A 744 -4.47 -28.89 10.85
CA ALA A 744 -5.77 -29.19 10.23
C ALA A 744 -5.66 -29.61 8.74
N ALA A 745 -4.58 -29.23 8.05
CA ALA A 745 -4.31 -29.60 6.65
C ALA A 745 -3.62 -30.97 6.48
N LEU A 746 -3.17 -31.61 7.56
CA LEU A 746 -2.54 -32.95 7.49
C LEU A 746 -3.49 -33.97 6.84
N GLY A 747 -3.02 -34.68 5.81
CA GLY A 747 -3.85 -35.62 5.06
C GLY A 747 -5.02 -34.96 4.31
N LEU A 748 -4.83 -33.73 3.80
CA LEU A 748 -5.61 -33.18 2.68
C LEU A 748 -4.74 -33.19 1.42
N GLU A 749 -5.27 -33.70 0.31
CA GLU A 749 -4.62 -33.66 -1.01
C GLU A 749 -5.06 -32.40 -1.80
N ASP A 750 -4.99 -31.22 -1.16
CA ASP A 750 -5.37 -29.93 -1.73
C ASP A 750 -4.15 -29.02 -1.92
N GLN A 751 -3.67 -28.92 -3.17
CA GLN A 751 -2.49 -28.13 -3.55
C GLN A 751 -2.70 -26.62 -3.32
N TYR A 752 -3.93 -26.12 -3.44
CA TYR A 752 -4.26 -24.71 -3.22
C TYR A 752 -4.09 -24.34 -1.73
N ILE A 753 -4.60 -25.19 -0.83
CA ILE A 753 -4.43 -25.02 0.62
C ILE A 753 -2.96 -25.07 1.02
N HIS A 754 -2.20 -26.08 0.58
CA HIS A 754 -0.77 -26.18 0.91
C HIS A 754 0.03 -24.98 0.38
N SER A 755 -0.33 -24.46 -0.80
CA SER A 755 0.27 -23.25 -1.36
C SER A 755 0.03 -22.01 -0.48
N LEU A 756 -1.21 -21.81 0.00
CA LEU A 756 -1.56 -20.66 0.85
C LEU A 756 -0.92 -20.75 2.26
N ILE A 757 -0.80 -21.97 2.80
CA ILE A 757 -0.04 -22.23 4.04
C ILE A 757 1.42 -21.84 3.84
N ALA A 758 2.08 -22.36 2.79
CA ALA A 758 3.49 -22.08 2.52
C ALA A 758 3.76 -20.58 2.33
N GLN A 759 2.86 -19.85 1.67
CA GLN A 759 2.92 -18.40 1.53
C GLN A 759 2.81 -17.67 2.88
N SER A 760 1.84 -18.06 3.70
CA SER A 760 1.58 -17.44 5.00
C SER A 760 2.70 -17.71 6.00
N ARG A 761 3.24 -18.94 6.01
CA ARG A 761 4.41 -19.34 6.81
C ARG A 761 5.68 -18.64 6.32
N CYS A 762 5.86 -18.46 5.01
CA CYS A 762 6.98 -17.70 4.45
C CYS A 762 6.94 -16.23 4.89
N LEU A 763 5.77 -15.56 4.76
CA LEU A 763 5.57 -14.21 5.27
C LEU A 763 5.85 -14.11 6.77
N LEU A 764 5.38 -15.08 7.57
CA LEU A 764 5.61 -15.12 9.02
C LEU A 764 7.10 -15.27 9.36
N ASN A 765 7.82 -16.16 8.69
CA ASN A 765 9.26 -16.37 8.92
C ASN A 765 10.09 -15.17 8.45
N ARG A 766 9.66 -14.47 7.40
CA ARG A 766 10.24 -13.18 6.99
C ARG A 766 10.06 -12.10 8.06
N ILE A 767 8.91 -12.08 8.72
CA ILE A 767 8.60 -11.19 9.85
C ILE A 767 9.39 -11.55 11.13
N LEU A 768 9.71 -12.84 11.32
CA LEU A 768 10.48 -13.35 12.46
C LEU A 768 12.02 -13.27 12.28
N GLY A 769 12.51 -12.92 11.10
CA GLY A 769 13.95 -12.84 10.81
C GLY A 769 14.61 -14.19 10.47
N THR A 770 13.84 -15.20 10.07
CA THR A 770 14.30 -16.57 9.76
C THR A 770 14.07 -17.00 8.30
N PRO A 771 14.38 -16.17 7.27
CA PRO A 771 13.98 -16.42 5.88
C PRO A 771 14.56 -17.73 5.31
N ASN A 772 15.80 -18.06 5.65
CA ASN A 772 16.57 -19.17 5.07
C ASN A 772 15.96 -20.56 5.29
N GLN A 773 14.98 -20.72 6.18
CA GLN A 773 14.28 -21.98 6.39
C GLN A 773 13.19 -22.27 5.33
N THR A 774 12.88 -21.31 4.42
CA THR A 774 11.65 -21.37 3.62
C THR A 774 11.83 -21.53 2.10
N SER A 775 13.06 -21.53 1.57
CA SER A 775 13.32 -21.67 0.13
C SER A 775 12.65 -22.92 -0.45
N ASN A 776 12.91 -24.08 0.18
CA ASN A 776 12.40 -25.38 -0.24
C ASN A 776 10.87 -25.47 -0.25
N CYS A 777 10.17 -24.70 0.61
CA CYS A 777 8.72 -24.78 0.77
C CYS A 777 7.92 -24.17 -0.40
N LEU A 778 8.57 -23.44 -1.30
CA LEU A 778 7.93 -22.72 -2.41
C LEU A 778 8.41 -23.19 -3.80
N GLU A 779 9.28 -24.20 -3.86
CA GLU A 779 9.86 -24.70 -5.12
C GLU A 779 8.95 -25.69 -5.86
N ASP A 780 8.27 -26.61 -5.14
CA ASP A 780 7.36 -27.63 -5.70
C ASP A 780 6.12 -27.07 -6.41
N ILE A 781 5.68 -25.86 -6.06
CA ILE A 781 4.39 -25.30 -6.49
C ILE A 781 4.32 -25.03 -8.02
N GLY A 782 5.46 -25.04 -8.71
CA GLY A 782 5.59 -24.47 -10.07
C GLY A 782 5.94 -25.42 -11.22
N GLN A 783 5.87 -26.76 -11.08
CA GLN A 783 6.31 -27.67 -12.15
C GLN A 783 5.21 -28.57 -12.77
N ASP A 784 4.24 -29.05 -12.00
CA ASP A 784 3.14 -29.88 -12.54
C ASP A 784 1.89 -29.05 -12.86
N THR A 785 1.73 -28.69 -14.14
CA THR A 785 0.48 -28.09 -14.67
C THR A 785 0.22 -28.54 -16.10
N THR A 786 0.25 -29.87 -16.34
CA THR A 786 0.06 -30.47 -17.67
C THR A 786 -1.13 -31.44 -17.76
N SER A 787 -1.96 -31.56 -16.72
CA SER A 787 -3.17 -32.39 -16.75
C SER A 787 -4.29 -31.85 -15.85
N MET A 788 -5.53 -32.16 -16.25
CA MET A 788 -6.81 -31.83 -15.58
C MET A 788 -7.20 -30.33 -15.54
N THR A 789 -8.45 -30.09 -15.12
CA THR A 789 -9.13 -28.78 -15.22
C THR A 789 -8.50 -27.73 -14.32
N ILE A 790 -8.25 -26.54 -14.89
CA ILE A 790 -7.67 -25.40 -14.17
C ILE A 790 -8.58 -25.00 -13.00
N ASP A 791 -8.09 -25.18 -11.77
CA ASP A 791 -8.66 -24.51 -10.60
C ASP A 791 -8.14 -23.06 -10.59
N ASN A 792 -9.05 -22.11 -10.78
CA ASN A 792 -8.72 -20.69 -10.86
C ASN A 792 -8.15 -20.15 -9.53
N ARG A 793 -8.45 -20.81 -8.41
CA ARG A 793 -7.90 -20.49 -7.08
C ARG A 793 -6.43 -20.88 -7.00
N THR A 794 -6.04 -22.05 -7.54
CA THR A 794 -4.64 -22.49 -7.63
C THR A 794 -3.80 -21.52 -8.47
N HIS A 795 -4.33 -21.03 -9.59
CA HIS A 795 -3.65 -20.00 -10.40
C HIS A 795 -3.48 -18.67 -9.65
N CYS A 796 -4.47 -18.26 -8.86
CA CYS A 796 -4.39 -17.08 -7.99
C CYS A 796 -3.33 -17.26 -6.89
N ALA A 797 -3.31 -18.42 -6.24
CA ALA A 797 -2.30 -18.78 -5.25
C ALA A 797 -0.89 -18.84 -5.85
N ALA A 798 -0.72 -19.30 -7.10
CA ALA A 798 0.58 -19.28 -7.78
C ALA A 798 1.13 -17.85 -7.94
N GLY A 799 0.27 -16.86 -8.24
CA GLY A 799 0.67 -15.45 -8.30
C GLY A 799 1.13 -14.90 -6.95
N GLN A 800 0.41 -15.24 -5.87
CA GLN A 800 0.80 -14.88 -4.51
C GLN A 800 2.10 -15.60 -4.08
N ALA A 801 2.31 -16.85 -4.50
CA ALA A 801 3.57 -17.57 -4.31
C ALA A 801 4.73 -16.88 -5.05
N SER A 802 4.53 -16.43 -6.29
CA SER A 802 5.52 -15.62 -7.02
C SER A 802 5.92 -14.35 -6.27
N ILE A 803 4.96 -13.62 -5.66
CA ILE A 803 5.25 -12.45 -4.81
C ILE A 803 6.07 -12.84 -3.58
N GLN A 804 5.70 -13.90 -2.86
CA GLN A 804 6.46 -14.32 -1.68
C GLN A 804 7.87 -14.82 -2.04
N ARG A 805 8.03 -15.49 -3.20
CA ARG A 805 9.34 -15.90 -3.72
C ARG A 805 10.18 -14.70 -4.17
N SER A 806 9.61 -13.74 -4.88
CA SER A 806 10.34 -12.54 -5.33
C SER A 806 10.79 -11.68 -4.16
N LEU A 807 9.95 -11.51 -3.13
CA LEU A 807 10.33 -10.83 -1.88
C LEU A 807 11.51 -11.51 -1.18
N ASN A 808 11.57 -12.85 -1.16
CA ASN A 808 12.73 -13.57 -0.63
C ASN A 808 13.98 -13.37 -1.50
N CYS A 809 13.85 -13.39 -2.83
CA CYS A 809 14.94 -13.12 -3.76
C CYS A 809 15.47 -11.67 -3.65
N ILE A 810 14.64 -10.69 -3.31
CA ILE A 810 15.08 -9.32 -2.97
C ILE A 810 15.95 -9.33 -1.70
N GLN A 811 15.57 -10.10 -0.67
CA GLN A 811 16.35 -10.21 0.57
C GLN A 811 17.75 -10.84 0.39
N THR A 812 17.96 -11.61 -0.67
CA THR A 812 19.25 -12.23 -1.02
C THR A 812 19.96 -11.54 -2.19
N GLU A 813 19.47 -10.39 -2.63
CA GLU A 813 19.90 -9.63 -3.82
C GLU A 813 19.85 -10.38 -5.18
N ASP A 814 19.18 -11.54 -5.28
CA ASP A 814 18.83 -12.16 -6.57
C ASP A 814 17.62 -11.48 -7.22
N LEU A 815 17.78 -10.19 -7.48
CA LEU A 815 16.80 -9.34 -8.14
C LEU A 815 16.48 -9.83 -9.56
N SER A 816 17.38 -10.62 -10.18
CA SER A 816 17.17 -11.29 -11.46
C SER A 816 16.07 -12.35 -11.38
N THR A 817 16.12 -13.25 -10.40
CA THR A 817 15.04 -14.23 -10.18
C THR A 817 13.77 -13.54 -9.68
N ALA A 818 13.89 -12.52 -8.82
CA ALA A 818 12.74 -11.74 -8.35
C ALA A 818 11.94 -11.13 -9.51
N LYS A 819 12.62 -10.46 -10.46
CA LYS A 819 11.98 -9.88 -11.65
C LYS A 819 11.30 -10.94 -12.52
N ARG A 820 12.00 -12.05 -12.85
CA ARG A 820 11.43 -13.15 -13.63
C ARG A 820 10.15 -13.72 -12.99
N LEU A 821 10.18 -14.05 -11.70
CA LEU A 821 9.03 -14.62 -10.98
C LEU A 821 7.76 -13.74 -11.06
N LEU A 822 7.95 -12.42 -11.16
CA LEU A 822 6.89 -11.42 -11.27
C LEU A 822 6.46 -11.14 -12.72
N GLU A 823 7.36 -11.34 -13.70
CA GLU A 823 7.06 -11.22 -15.13
C GLU A 823 6.42 -12.50 -15.73
N ASP A 824 6.70 -13.68 -15.15
CA ASP A 824 6.20 -14.98 -15.61
C ASP A 824 4.70 -15.22 -15.27
N TRP A 825 4.14 -14.54 -14.25
CA TRP A 825 2.73 -14.70 -13.86
C TRP A 825 1.81 -13.63 -14.46
N SER A 826 0.60 -14.02 -14.88
CA SER A 826 -0.43 -13.09 -15.34
C SER A 826 -1.85 -13.56 -14.98
N PRO A 827 -2.83 -12.65 -14.80
CA PRO A 827 -4.20 -13.02 -14.46
C PRO A 827 -4.94 -13.66 -15.65
N LEU A 828 -5.71 -14.72 -15.39
CA LEU A 828 -6.43 -15.52 -16.40
C LEU A 828 -7.47 -14.73 -17.20
N HIS A 829 -8.14 -13.76 -16.57
CA HIS A 829 -9.19 -12.95 -17.17
C HIS A 829 -8.85 -11.46 -17.02
N ARG A 830 -9.09 -10.67 -18.07
CA ARG A 830 -8.88 -9.21 -18.08
C ARG A 830 -10.17 -8.39 -18.18
N GLU A 831 -11.31 -9.06 -18.30
CA GLU A 831 -12.61 -8.42 -18.52
C GLU A 831 -13.58 -8.79 -17.37
N ASN A 832 -14.20 -7.74 -16.81
CA ASN A 832 -15.33 -7.68 -15.88
C ASN A 832 -15.12 -7.98 -14.36
N ASP A 833 -15.59 -6.99 -13.58
CA ASP A 833 -16.12 -6.96 -12.21
C ASP A 833 -15.34 -7.41 -10.96
N LEU A 834 -14.36 -8.32 -11.00
CA LEU A 834 -13.63 -8.73 -9.77
C LEU A 834 -12.10 -8.60 -9.88
N THR A 835 -11.60 -7.38 -9.68
CA THR A 835 -10.17 -7.11 -9.48
C THR A 835 -9.85 -6.88 -8.00
N PHE A 836 -8.89 -7.62 -7.44
CA PHE A 836 -8.43 -7.43 -6.06
C PHE A 836 -7.43 -6.27 -5.95
N TYR A 837 -7.96 -5.05 -5.88
CA TYR A 837 -7.18 -3.80 -5.96
C TYR A 837 -6.14 -3.59 -4.84
N GLU A 838 -6.25 -4.28 -3.69
CA GLU A 838 -5.19 -4.21 -2.67
C GLU A 838 -4.00 -5.09 -3.03
N ASP A 839 -4.23 -6.36 -3.34
CA ASP A 839 -3.13 -7.30 -3.56
C ASP A 839 -2.43 -6.99 -4.92
N PHE A 840 -3.18 -6.48 -5.90
CA PHE A 840 -2.60 -5.94 -7.15
C PHE A 840 -1.87 -4.60 -6.95
N ARG A 841 -2.19 -3.82 -5.91
CA ARG A 841 -1.37 -2.64 -5.53
C ARG A 841 -0.02 -3.12 -5.02
N ASP A 842 -0.02 -4.08 -4.10
CA ASP A 842 1.19 -4.54 -3.43
C ASP A 842 2.14 -5.25 -4.43
N LEU A 843 1.61 -6.13 -5.30
CA LEU A 843 2.33 -6.71 -6.45
C LEU A 843 3.07 -5.65 -7.29
N ILE A 844 2.37 -4.56 -7.64
CA ILE A 844 2.92 -3.51 -8.51
C ILE A 844 3.96 -2.65 -7.76
N CYS A 845 3.78 -2.42 -6.46
CA CYS A 845 4.76 -1.75 -5.62
C CYS A 845 6.03 -2.59 -5.44
N ASP A 846 5.90 -3.89 -5.14
CA ASP A 846 7.04 -4.80 -4.93
C ASP A 846 7.84 -5.01 -6.23
N LEU A 847 7.17 -5.10 -7.39
CA LEU A 847 7.83 -5.13 -8.69
C LEU A 847 8.53 -3.80 -9.01
N ALA A 848 7.90 -2.66 -8.70
CA ALA A 848 8.53 -1.35 -8.90
C ALA A 848 9.76 -1.14 -8.00
N ASP A 849 9.73 -1.64 -6.76
CA ASP A 849 10.86 -1.61 -5.85
C ASP A 849 11.98 -2.56 -6.29
N THR A 850 11.64 -3.77 -6.77
CA THR A 850 12.58 -4.70 -7.41
C THR A 850 13.29 -4.05 -8.61
N LEU A 851 12.52 -3.39 -9.49
CA LEU A 851 13.05 -2.68 -10.66
C LEU A 851 13.93 -1.48 -10.27
N ARG A 852 13.64 -0.82 -9.15
CA ARG A 852 14.43 0.30 -8.63
C ARG A 852 15.76 -0.18 -8.04
N GLU A 853 15.78 -1.27 -7.29
CA GLU A 853 17.02 -1.94 -6.83
C GLU A 853 17.87 -2.46 -8.01
N LEU A 854 17.23 -2.97 -9.07
CA LEU A 854 17.90 -3.33 -10.34
C LEU A 854 18.52 -2.13 -11.08
N ASN A 855 18.28 -0.90 -10.65
CA ASN A 855 18.64 0.34 -11.34
C ASN A 855 17.90 0.51 -12.69
N GLU A 856 16.67 -0.01 -12.79
CA GLU A 856 15.69 0.25 -13.87
C GLU A 856 14.51 1.17 -13.41
N PRO A 857 14.73 2.34 -12.77
CA PRO A 857 13.64 3.15 -12.22
C PRO A 857 12.66 3.70 -13.29
N ALA A 858 13.08 3.79 -14.55
CA ALA A 858 12.18 4.11 -15.67
C ALA A 858 11.21 2.97 -16.02
N SER A 859 11.61 1.70 -15.83
CA SER A 859 10.71 0.54 -15.92
C SER A 859 9.67 0.59 -14.80
N ALA A 860 10.11 0.91 -13.57
CA ALA A 860 9.25 1.08 -12.40
C ALA A 860 8.22 2.21 -12.59
N GLU A 861 8.66 3.40 -13.06
CA GLU A 861 7.75 4.52 -13.37
C GLU A 861 6.68 4.12 -14.40
N ARG A 862 7.07 3.46 -15.49
CA ARG A 862 6.12 3.04 -16.54
C ARG A 862 5.06 2.09 -15.99
N LEU A 863 5.47 1.13 -15.16
CA LEU A 863 4.57 0.19 -14.48
C LEU A 863 3.58 0.94 -13.57
N LEU A 864 4.09 1.74 -12.64
CA LEU A 864 3.30 2.47 -11.65
C LEU A 864 2.32 3.45 -12.30
N ARG A 865 2.75 4.23 -13.30
CA ARG A 865 1.85 5.14 -14.02
C ARG A 865 0.75 4.40 -14.78
N THR A 866 1.02 3.20 -15.29
CA THR A 866 0.00 2.40 -16.00
C THR A 866 -1.11 1.97 -15.04
N GLU A 867 -0.75 1.46 -13.86
CA GLU A 867 -1.74 1.04 -12.85
C GLU A 867 -2.47 2.23 -12.21
N ILE A 868 -1.78 3.35 -11.95
CA ILE A 868 -2.41 4.59 -11.47
C ILE A 868 -3.44 5.09 -12.49
N THR A 869 -3.08 5.12 -13.78
CA THR A 869 -4.00 5.54 -14.87
C THR A 869 -5.22 4.62 -14.95
N ARG A 870 -5.04 3.31 -14.80
CA ARG A 870 -6.13 2.33 -14.79
C ARG A 870 -7.09 2.58 -13.61
N ARG A 871 -6.57 2.80 -12.39
CA ARG A 871 -7.40 3.11 -11.21
C ARG A 871 -8.17 4.41 -11.35
N ASP A 872 -7.56 5.43 -11.93
CA ASP A 872 -8.21 6.71 -12.16
C ASP A 872 -9.33 6.61 -13.21
N GLN A 873 -9.18 5.76 -14.23
CA GLN A 873 -10.25 5.40 -15.16
C GLN A 873 -11.37 4.59 -14.51
N SER A 874 -11.06 3.73 -13.52
CA SER A 874 -12.06 2.98 -12.75
C SER A 874 -12.67 3.74 -11.57
N GLY A 875 -12.20 4.96 -11.25
CA GLY A 875 -12.68 5.76 -10.11
C GLY A 875 -12.19 5.29 -8.72
N ILE A 876 -11.11 4.52 -8.64
CA ILE A 876 -10.73 3.77 -7.43
C ILE A 876 -9.57 4.44 -6.66
N SER A 877 -9.91 5.07 -5.54
CA SER A 877 -8.95 5.74 -4.64
C SER A 877 -8.22 4.80 -3.69
N THR A 878 -8.77 3.61 -3.40
CA THR A 878 -8.24 2.69 -2.37
C THR A 878 -6.81 2.24 -2.69
N GLY A 879 -5.88 2.57 -1.79
CA GLY A 879 -4.47 2.20 -1.92
C GLY A 879 -3.68 3.00 -2.98
N LYS A 880 -4.24 4.06 -3.56
CA LYS A 880 -3.54 4.90 -4.55
C LYS A 880 -2.30 5.59 -3.96
N SER A 881 -2.34 5.93 -2.66
CA SER A 881 -1.24 6.60 -1.95
C SER A 881 0.08 5.82 -2.00
N LEU A 882 0.10 4.52 -1.69
CA LEU A 882 1.32 3.71 -1.78
C LEU A 882 1.93 3.70 -3.20
N LEU A 883 1.11 3.53 -4.25
CA LEU A 883 1.57 3.55 -5.66
C LEU A 883 2.19 4.90 -6.03
N GLN A 884 1.62 6.01 -5.53
CA GLN A 884 2.16 7.35 -5.73
C GLN A 884 3.47 7.59 -4.96
N VAL A 885 3.62 7.06 -3.75
CA VAL A 885 4.89 7.14 -3.00
C VAL A 885 5.97 6.30 -3.68
N SER A 886 5.68 5.07 -4.12
CA SER A 886 6.61 4.26 -4.93
C SER A 886 6.97 4.95 -6.27
N LEU A 887 6.04 5.73 -6.85
CA LEU A 887 6.31 6.53 -8.05
C LEU A 887 7.24 7.72 -7.75
N ALA A 888 7.02 8.43 -6.64
CA ALA A 888 7.94 9.47 -6.17
C ALA A 888 9.34 8.90 -5.90
N GLU A 889 9.45 7.72 -5.31
CA GLU A 889 10.72 7.02 -5.09
C GLU A 889 11.41 6.60 -6.41
N ALA A 890 10.66 6.17 -7.42
CA ALA A 890 11.18 5.88 -8.77
C ALA A 890 11.58 7.16 -9.55
N LEU A 891 10.94 8.30 -9.27
CA LEU A 891 11.30 9.61 -9.84
C LEU A 891 12.53 10.21 -9.14
N PHE A 892 12.64 10.05 -7.82
CA PHE A 892 13.85 10.39 -7.06
C PHE A 892 15.08 9.64 -7.59
N ALA A 893 14.94 8.34 -7.86
CA ALA A 893 15.99 7.51 -8.46
C ALA A 893 16.37 7.92 -9.91
N GLN A 894 15.56 8.76 -10.56
CA GLN A 894 15.85 9.40 -11.86
C GLN A 894 16.29 10.87 -11.72
N ALA A 895 16.59 11.34 -10.50
CA ALA A 895 16.89 12.75 -10.18
C ALA A 895 15.77 13.76 -10.55
N ARG A 896 14.51 13.31 -10.69
CA ARG A 896 13.34 14.16 -10.98
C ARG A 896 12.71 14.68 -9.68
N TYR A 897 13.53 15.30 -8.84
CA TYR A 897 13.20 15.64 -7.44
C TYR A 897 11.90 16.42 -7.29
N LYS A 898 11.71 17.51 -8.05
CA LYS A 898 10.49 18.35 -7.99
C LYS A 898 9.19 17.62 -8.37
N GLU A 899 9.30 16.57 -9.20
CA GLU A 899 8.14 15.76 -9.58
C GLU A 899 7.82 14.72 -8.50
N ALA A 900 8.84 14.15 -7.87
CA ALA A 900 8.70 13.30 -6.68
C ALA A 900 8.11 14.08 -5.49
N GLU A 901 8.63 15.27 -5.22
CA GLU A 901 8.17 16.21 -4.19
C GLU A 901 6.69 16.56 -4.38
N SER A 902 6.29 16.98 -5.59
CA SER A 902 4.89 17.32 -5.90
C SER A 902 3.93 16.14 -5.66
N ILE A 903 4.37 14.90 -5.87
CA ILE A 903 3.57 13.70 -5.63
C ILE A 903 3.54 13.35 -4.13
N CYS A 904 4.66 13.50 -3.42
CA CYS A 904 4.70 13.33 -1.96
C CYS A 904 3.80 14.34 -1.25
N LEU A 905 3.82 15.63 -1.62
CA LEU A 905 2.94 16.65 -1.07
C LEU A 905 1.45 16.36 -1.37
N GLU A 906 1.13 15.87 -2.58
CA GLU A 906 -0.23 15.43 -2.92
C GLU A 906 -0.69 14.28 -2.00
N VAL A 907 0.19 13.31 -1.71
CA VAL A 907 -0.12 12.19 -0.80
C VAL A 907 -0.17 12.62 0.66
N GLU A 908 0.70 13.53 1.11
CA GLU A 908 0.74 14.04 2.49
C GLU A 908 -0.50 14.83 2.85
N SER A 909 -1.07 15.57 1.88
CA SER A 909 -2.34 16.30 2.08
C SER A 909 -3.54 15.40 2.42
N ARG A 910 -3.43 14.08 2.22
CA ARG A 910 -4.55 13.14 2.37
C ARG A 910 -4.78 12.73 3.84
N PRO A 911 -6.04 12.74 4.32
CA PRO A 911 -6.34 12.21 5.64
C PRO A 911 -6.05 10.71 5.72
N SER A 912 -5.49 10.27 6.84
CA SER A 912 -5.36 8.86 7.26
C SER A 912 -4.44 7.93 6.44
N LEU A 913 -3.25 8.39 6.05
CA LEU A 913 -2.17 7.52 5.52
C LEU A 913 -1.84 6.34 6.45
N LEU A 914 -1.60 5.16 5.86
CA LEU A 914 -1.15 3.96 6.56
C LEU A 914 0.25 4.14 7.15
N LYS A 915 0.61 3.35 8.16
CA LYS A 915 1.92 3.42 8.84
C LYS A 915 3.10 3.35 7.87
N LEU A 916 3.02 2.45 6.87
CA LEU A 916 4.10 2.23 5.90
C LEU A 916 4.15 3.32 4.83
N GLU A 917 2.99 3.76 4.33
CA GLU A 917 2.89 4.87 3.35
C GLU A 917 3.53 6.14 3.90
N ARG A 918 3.19 6.53 5.14
CA ARG A 918 3.74 7.73 5.77
C ARG A 918 5.24 7.61 6.09
N LEU A 919 5.72 6.42 6.51
CA LEU A 919 7.15 6.18 6.70
C LEU A 919 7.95 6.34 5.39
N ARG A 920 7.47 5.73 4.30
CA ARG A 920 8.09 5.86 2.97
C ARG A 920 8.05 7.30 2.44
N LEU A 921 6.94 8.01 2.67
CA LEU A 921 6.79 9.42 2.32
C LEU A 921 7.79 10.31 3.07
N HIS A 922 7.86 10.22 4.40
CA HIS A 922 8.81 11.02 5.19
C HIS A 922 10.26 10.74 4.79
N ILE A 923 10.64 9.48 4.56
CA ILE A 923 11.98 9.12 4.05
C ILE A 923 12.24 9.76 2.68
N THR A 924 11.25 9.78 1.79
CA THR A 924 11.40 10.32 0.42
C THR A 924 11.53 11.85 0.44
N MET A 925 10.67 12.56 1.18
CA MET A 925 10.77 14.01 1.37
C MET A 925 12.10 14.41 2.02
N ALA A 926 12.54 13.68 3.06
CA ALA A 926 13.80 13.93 3.73
C ALA A 926 15.01 13.75 2.80
N LYS A 927 14.97 12.76 1.89
CA LYS A 927 16.01 12.56 0.86
C LYS A 927 16.02 13.67 -0.20
N ILE A 928 14.84 14.15 -0.63
CA ILE A 928 14.72 15.25 -1.60
C ILE A 928 15.41 16.50 -1.06
N HIS A 929 14.94 17.01 0.09
CA HIS A 929 15.47 18.25 0.66
C HIS A 929 16.95 18.14 1.08
N HIS A 930 17.41 16.95 1.48
CA HIS A 930 18.83 16.72 1.80
C HIS A 930 19.71 16.83 0.54
N VAL A 931 19.28 16.31 -0.62
CA VAL A 931 20.02 16.49 -1.89
C VAL A 931 19.96 17.95 -2.36
N GLU A 932 18.83 18.63 -2.17
CA GLU A 932 18.67 20.06 -2.47
C GLU A 932 19.37 21.00 -1.45
N SER A 933 20.08 20.44 -0.46
CA SER A 933 20.76 21.17 0.63
C SER A 933 19.84 22.03 1.53
N ASN A 934 18.53 21.81 1.46
CA ASN A 934 17.56 22.36 2.40
C ASN A 934 17.61 21.58 3.72
N ASN A 935 18.57 21.96 4.56
CA ASN A 935 18.87 21.30 5.83
C ASN A 935 17.73 21.36 6.86
N ASP A 936 16.81 22.33 6.77
CA ASP A 936 15.71 22.51 7.73
C ASP A 936 14.56 21.53 7.47
N ASP A 937 14.01 21.50 6.26
CA ASP A 937 12.96 20.53 5.94
C ASP A 937 13.51 19.09 5.91
N ALA A 938 14.76 18.88 5.47
CA ALA A 938 15.40 17.57 5.57
C ALA A 938 15.47 17.06 7.02
N PHE A 939 15.85 17.91 7.99
CA PHE A 939 15.90 17.53 9.41
C PHE A 939 14.51 17.26 9.98
N LEU A 940 13.49 18.03 9.57
CA LEU A 940 12.10 17.83 9.96
C LEU A 940 11.60 16.45 9.49
N TYR A 941 11.70 16.13 8.20
CA TYR A 941 11.19 14.86 7.68
C TYR A 941 12.00 13.64 8.17
N TRP A 942 13.33 13.74 8.36
CA TRP A 942 14.07 12.65 9.00
C TRP A 942 13.63 12.41 10.45
N LYS A 943 13.26 13.47 11.19
CA LYS A 943 12.72 13.37 12.56
C LYS A 943 11.32 12.75 12.59
N GLU A 944 10.45 13.05 11.63
CA GLU A 944 9.15 12.39 11.52
C GLU A 944 9.28 10.92 11.05
N ALA A 945 10.24 10.61 10.17
CA ALA A 945 10.62 9.23 9.84
C ALA A 945 11.09 8.45 11.09
N MET A 946 11.88 9.07 11.99
CA MET A 946 12.25 8.47 13.28
C MET A 946 11.05 8.22 14.20
N LYS A 947 10.01 9.06 14.17
CA LYS A 947 8.77 8.79 14.92
C LYS A 947 7.95 7.66 14.31
N ASP A 948 7.98 7.48 12.99
CA ASP A 948 7.24 6.40 12.33
C ASP A 948 7.97 5.05 12.38
N ILE A 949 9.29 5.00 12.24
CA ILE A 949 10.07 3.75 12.34
C ILE A 949 9.90 3.10 13.73
N ALA A 950 9.82 3.92 14.79
CA ALA A 950 9.56 3.47 16.16
C ALA A 950 8.18 2.79 16.37
N LYS A 951 7.28 2.83 15.38
CA LYS A 951 5.96 2.16 15.41
C LYS A 951 5.98 0.75 14.80
N PHE A 952 7.18 0.23 14.48
CA PHE A 952 7.45 -1.09 13.92
C PHE A 952 8.41 -1.89 14.82
N HIS A 953 7.94 -3.00 15.37
CA HIS A 953 8.64 -3.78 16.41
C HIS A 953 9.76 -4.72 15.88
N MET A 954 10.14 -4.59 14.60
CA MET A 954 10.80 -5.65 13.83
C MET A 954 12.14 -5.24 13.19
N THR A 955 12.50 -3.96 13.24
CA THR A 955 13.62 -3.45 12.45
C THR A 955 14.95 -3.74 13.14
N GLY A 956 15.65 -4.79 12.69
CA GLY A 956 17.10 -4.88 12.87
C GLY A 956 17.73 -3.56 12.42
N GLY A 957 18.58 -2.96 13.26
CA GLY A 957 18.70 -1.50 13.39
C GLY A 957 19.17 -0.68 12.18
N ARG A 958 19.41 -1.28 11.01
CA ARG A 958 20.04 -0.63 9.84
C ARG A 958 19.21 0.50 9.24
N THR A 959 17.89 0.37 9.10
CA THR A 959 17.04 1.49 8.65
C THR A 959 17.14 2.69 9.59
N THR A 960 17.05 2.43 10.90
CA THR A 960 17.20 3.44 11.96
C THR A 960 18.59 4.06 11.93
N ARG A 961 19.64 3.26 11.71
CA ARG A 961 21.03 3.68 11.53
C ARG A 961 21.18 4.63 10.33
N THR A 962 20.64 4.28 9.16
CA THR A 962 20.69 5.13 7.95
C THR A 962 19.97 6.47 8.16
N ILE A 963 18.83 6.47 8.87
CA ILE A 963 18.15 7.72 9.25
C ILE A 963 19.01 8.54 10.24
N LEU A 964 19.56 7.90 11.28
CA LEU A 964 20.44 8.57 12.25
C LEU A 964 21.71 9.13 11.60
N LEU A 965 22.34 8.42 10.66
CA LEU A 965 23.48 8.93 9.89
C LEU A 965 23.10 10.14 9.01
N SER A 966 21.91 10.11 8.40
CA SER A 966 21.37 11.24 7.65
C SER A 966 21.15 12.47 8.54
N ILE A 967 20.67 12.26 9.78
CA ILE A 967 20.53 13.29 10.82
C ILE A 967 21.90 13.80 11.26
N CYS A 968 22.87 12.92 11.54
CA CYS A 968 24.24 13.30 11.93
C CYS A 968 24.94 14.15 10.86
N HIS A 969 24.74 13.86 9.57
CA HIS A 969 25.27 14.67 8.47
C HIS A 969 24.72 16.11 8.54
N ILE A 970 23.40 16.26 8.68
CA ILE A 970 22.75 17.58 8.80
C ILE A 970 23.18 18.31 10.08
N LEU A 971 23.32 17.60 11.21
CA LEU A 971 23.80 18.20 12.47
C LEU A 971 25.26 18.69 12.36
N ARG A 972 26.12 17.98 11.60
CA ARG A 972 27.48 18.44 11.27
C ARG A 972 27.44 19.70 10.40
N CYS A 973 26.57 19.78 9.40
CA CYS A 973 26.37 20.97 8.57
C CYS A 973 25.82 22.18 9.37
N ARG A 974 25.27 21.97 10.57
CA ARG A 974 24.76 23.01 11.49
C ARG A 974 25.71 23.34 12.65
N ASP A 975 26.89 22.73 12.69
CA ASP A 975 27.84 22.79 13.82
C ASP A 975 27.23 22.39 15.18
N GLN A 976 26.21 21.52 15.19
CA GLN A 976 25.53 21.06 16.40
C GLN A 976 26.25 19.86 17.03
N VAL A 977 27.54 20.04 17.32
CA VAL A 977 28.50 18.99 17.73
C VAL A 977 27.95 18.09 18.84
N LYS A 978 27.32 18.66 19.88
CA LYS A 978 26.77 17.86 20.99
C LYS A 978 25.69 16.87 20.54
N LEU A 979 24.68 17.36 19.80
CA LEU A 979 23.58 16.52 19.31
C LEU A 979 24.06 15.50 18.27
N MET A 980 25.08 15.85 17.49
CA MET A 980 25.77 14.93 16.59
C MET A 980 26.45 13.79 17.38
N THR A 981 27.19 14.10 18.44
CA THR A 981 27.81 13.09 19.33
C THR A 981 26.75 12.21 20.01
N ASP A 982 25.69 12.80 20.56
CA ASP A 982 24.59 12.05 21.20
C ASP A 982 23.85 11.12 20.20
N SER A 983 23.81 11.49 18.91
CA SER A 983 23.23 10.67 17.83
C SER A 983 24.22 9.60 17.33
N MET A 984 25.52 9.89 17.25
CA MET A 984 26.55 8.89 16.91
C MET A 984 26.72 7.85 18.01
N ASN A 985 26.51 8.19 19.28
CA ASN A 985 26.44 7.23 20.38
C ASN A 985 25.29 6.23 20.19
N GLN A 986 24.14 6.67 19.66
CA GLN A 986 23.03 5.77 19.31
C GLN A 986 23.37 4.89 18.11
N VAL A 987 24.08 5.39 17.09
CA VAL A 987 24.61 4.58 15.98
C VAL A 987 25.57 3.51 16.51
N ALA A 988 26.49 3.85 17.41
CA ALA A 988 27.43 2.88 18.00
C ALA A 988 26.72 1.81 18.84
N LEU A 989 25.65 2.16 19.57
CA LEU A 989 24.81 1.21 20.30
C LEU A 989 24.02 0.29 19.36
N LEU A 990 23.53 0.80 18.23
CA LEU A 990 22.87 -0.03 17.21
C LEU A 990 23.85 -0.98 16.52
N ASP A 991 25.07 -0.53 16.22
CA ASP A 991 26.11 -1.35 15.57
C ASP A 991 26.65 -2.42 16.53
N ALA A 992 26.79 -2.12 17.83
CA ALA A 992 27.14 -3.11 18.85
C ALA A 992 26.00 -4.10 19.17
N GLY A 993 24.73 -3.69 18.97
CA GLY A 993 23.54 -4.52 19.17
C GLY A 993 23.04 -5.25 17.92
N ALA A 994 23.72 -5.11 16.78
CA ALA A 994 23.25 -5.65 15.50
C ALA A 994 23.46 -7.18 15.41
N SER A 995 22.39 -7.95 15.64
CA SER A 995 22.38 -9.38 15.30
C SER A 995 22.48 -9.59 13.78
N GLN A 996 23.18 -10.64 13.36
CA GLN A 996 23.37 -11.01 11.94
C GLN A 996 22.09 -11.52 11.23
N GLN A 997 20.91 -11.30 11.82
CA GLN A 997 19.62 -11.85 11.39
C GLN A 997 18.58 -10.77 11.03
N GLY A 998 18.95 -9.49 11.12
CA GLY A 998 18.08 -8.38 10.70
C GLY A 998 18.03 -8.22 9.17
N VAL A 999 16.83 -8.05 8.61
CA VAL A 999 16.63 -7.78 7.17
C VAL A 999 17.36 -6.48 6.77
N GLU A 1000 18.34 -6.58 5.87
CA GLU A 1000 19.31 -5.50 5.68
C GLU A 1000 18.70 -4.23 5.07
N TYR A 1001 17.82 -4.37 4.07
CA TYR A 1001 17.25 -3.26 3.28
C TYR A 1001 15.74 -3.43 3.05
N TRP A 1002 14.95 -3.55 4.12
CA TRP A 1002 13.48 -3.73 3.99
C TRP A 1002 12.71 -2.51 3.45
N ILE A 1003 13.38 -1.38 3.22
CA ILE A 1003 12.87 -0.22 2.47
C ILE A 1003 13.82 0.04 1.31
N ALA A 1004 13.35 -0.17 0.08
CA ALA A 1004 14.15 -0.06 -1.13
C ALA A 1004 14.63 1.38 -1.40
N GLY A 1005 15.81 1.50 -2.01
CA GLY A 1005 16.53 2.75 -2.25
C GLY A 1005 17.13 3.39 -1.01
N LEU A 1006 17.20 2.69 0.13
CA LEU A 1006 18.07 3.07 1.25
C LEU A 1006 19.51 2.59 1.08
N ARG A 1007 19.75 1.51 0.31
CA ARG A 1007 21.09 1.06 -0.07
C ARG A 1007 21.86 2.17 -0.81
N HIS A 1008 21.32 2.64 -1.93
CA HIS A 1008 21.89 3.76 -2.71
C HIS A 1008 22.02 5.05 -1.89
N TRP A 1009 21.18 5.22 -0.85
CA TRP A 1009 21.28 6.36 0.05
C TRP A 1009 22.45 6.24 1.04
N SER A 1010 22.77 5.04 1.52
CA SER A 1010 24.00 4.81 2.28
C SER A 1010 25.23 5.07 1.40
N GLU A 1011 25.25 4.49 0.18
CA GLU A 1011 26.33 4.71 -0.80
C GLU A 1011 26.54 6.23 -1.10
N TYR A 1012 25.45 7.02 -1.13
CA TYR A 1012 25.51 8.49 -1.22
C TYR A 1012 26.12 9.15 0.02
N LEU A 1013 25.68 8.82 1.24
CA LEU A 1013 26.22 9.38 2.50
C LEU A 1013 27.73 9.07 2.66
N ASP A 1014 28.16 7.87 2.30
CA ASP A 1014 29.57 7.45 2.35
C ASP A 1014 30.44 8.23 1.33
N SER A 1015 29.87 8.62 0.18
CA SER A 1015 30.54 9.52 -0.77
C SER A 1015 30.67 10.95 -0.24
N MET A 1016 29.63 11.46 0.45
CA MET A 1016 29.61 12.82 1.02
C MET A 1016 30.61 12.99 2.17
N THR A 1017 30.70 12.01 3.08
CA THR A 1017 31.68 12.03 4.17
C THR A 1017 33.12 12.00 3.64
N SER A 1018 33.39 11.20 2.61
CA SER A 1018 34.69 11.09 1.95
C SER A 1018 35.17 12.40 1.31
N CYS A 1019 34.23 13.24 0.83
CA CYS A 1019 34.53 14.54 0.24
C CYS A 1019 34.86 15.65 1.28
N SER A 1020 34.71 15.37 2.58
CA SER A 1020 34.84 16.35 3.67
C SER A 1020 36.22 16.38 4.37
N HIS A 1021 37.25 15.85 3.70
CA HIS A 1021 38.62 15.69 4.20
C HIS A 1021 39.70 16.19 3.22
N VAL A 1022 39.34 17.13 2.33
CA VAL A 1022 40.22 17.79 1.35
C VAL A 1022 40.22 19.30 1.59
#